data_AF-A0A927A3Q7-F1
#
_entry.id   AF-A0A927A3Q7-F1
#
_cell.length_a   1.000
_cell.length_b   1.000
_cell.length_c   1.000
_cell.angle_alpha   90.00
_cell.angle_beta   90.00
_cell.angle_gamma   90.00
#
_symmetry.space_group_name_H-M   'P 1'
#
loop_
_entity.id
_entity.type
_entity.pdbx_description
1 polymer ?
#
loop_
_entity_poly.entity_id
_entity_poly.type
_entity_poly.pdbx_seq_one_letter_code
_entity_poly.pdbx_strand_id
1 'polypeptide(L)'
;MAEELSFQGDGSDRLPPQNIEAEEAILGGILLDPEAVGRVRDRLVPEAFYINPHREIYQAALTLHAQNKPTDLLSLTSWLSDNDKLTRIGGRNKLATLVDRTVSAVNIDALAELVMEKHLRRQLIKAGNEIVQLGYETQTELPIVLDQAEQKVFGVTQEKPQSGLVHISDTLINAFQEVEKRHEGIALPGIPCGFYDLDAMTTGFQRSDLIIVAGRPSMGKCLSYDSEIVLADGQISTIEELYQQRQGSLLTLNDDWKLTFTQPSAFVDDGIKPVFRVTTRLGRAIETTITHPFLTIKGWQRLENLQVGNKIAIPRKIDVFGTETIRECEVKLLGYLIGDGGLTNSTPRFTNSNPLLQTEFSQAVTEFGGLSVRWEDSQGQRTPSLCVRGDLEFIATQRQLFAESLKIAISSRSLSAKKLSDELGVTPSLLCMWQKGECVPNDDTFQLLCKTLGMELEEFAPHEFASISESSKNALIIWLEKLGLWGKNANAKTIPSIVFKLEKSQLSLFLNRLFATDGWATLLNSGQSQLGYCTVSEKLARQIQHLLLRFGIIAALKKRSVKYNSTRRLAWQLDITDALSIKNFIAEIGIFGKEAALAKVTEAIYQKRYQTNHDLIPVEIWEQIAVAKGSETWSSLAQRAGIKSYTNIHVGKRALKRERLWSLATALDNLPLQQLANSDVYWDEIISIEPVGNKQVYDLTIPETHNFIANDICVHNTAFCLNLAHNIAAGYKLPVAVFSLEMSKEQLVQRLLASEAGIESGYLRSGRISQTQWEPLSRAIGMLSEMPIFIDDTPNITVTQMRSQARRLQAEQNTELGLIVIDYLQLMEGAGDNRVQELSRITRSLKGLARELSVPVIALSQLSRGVEARTNKRPMLSDLRESGCLTGDSLVTLADTGLQVPIKELVGKSGFAVWALNENTMQLEKAIVSNAFSTGVKPVFTLKTRLGQKIRATANHKFLTIDGWERLDELNPQQHLCLPRHLLISGKQTICGSTLSKANLSRERALKIANIVESRDLLTLANSDVYWDEIVAIIPDGEEEVFDLTVPHLHNFVANNIIVHNSIEQDADLVIMLYRDEYYSPDTPDRGIAEVIIAKHRNGPTGTVKLLFDPQFTKFKNLARPNNY
;
A
#
# COMPACT_ATOMS: atom_id res chain seq x y z
N MET A 1 -49.05 -2.42 -10.80
CA MET A 1 -48.96 -3.71 -9.99
C MET A 1 -48.08 -3.50 -8.76
N ALA A 2 -48.55 -2.40 -7.99
CA ALA A 2 -48.14 -1.82 -6.69
C ALA A 2 -48.77 -2.60 -5.54
N GLU A 3 -48.21 -3.78 -5.23
CA GLU A 3 -48.40 -4.54 -3.98
C GLU A 3 -48.40 -3.62 -2.75
N GLU A 4 -49.54 -3.00 -2.42
CA GLU A 4 -50.20 -2.66 -1.14
C GLU A 4 -49.76 -3.61 -0.02
N LEU A 5 -48.56 -3.37 0.54
CA LEU A 5 -48.26 -3.92 1.89
C LEU A 5 -48.99 -3.11 2.96
N SER A 6 -50.34 -3.28 3.10
CA SER A 6 -51.20 -3.11 4.29
C SER A 6 -50.52 -3.66 5.56
N PHE A 7 -49.65 -2.85 6.21
CA PHE A 7 -49.35 -3.16 7.63
C PHE A 7 -50.51 -2.71 8.52
N GLN A 8 -51.73 -3.26 8.42
CA GLN A 8 -52.71 -3.26 9.54
C GLN A 8 -52.17 -4.03 10.74
N GLY A 9 -51.34 -3.39 11.63
CA GLY A 9 -51.31 -3.99 13.00
C GLY A 9 -52.04 -3.07 13.99
N ASP A 10 -53.35 -3.03 14.14
CA ASP A 10 -54.14 -2.91 15.38
C ASP A 10 -53.25 -2.90 16.63
N GLY A 11 -52.48 -1.86 17.04
CA GLY A 11 -51.85 -1.81 18.40
C GLY A 11 -52.46 -0.67 19.24
N SER A 12 -53.65 -0.15 18.96
CA SER A 12 -54.13 0.93 19.86
C SER A 12 -54.96 0.33 21.00
N ASP A 13 -54.73 -1.14 21.32
CA ASP A 13 -55.43 -1.63 22.53
C ASP A 13 -54.50 -2.48 23.38
N ARG A 14 -53.09 -2.36 23.27
CA ARG A 14 -52.31 -3.30 24.14
C ARG A 14 -51.48 -2.48 25.14
N LEU A 15 -51.93 -2.39 26.36
CA LEU A 15 -51.21 -1.79 27.50
C LEU A 15 -49.76 -2.32 27.56
N PRO A 16 -48.77 -1.31 27.65
CA PRO A 16 -47.37 -1.71 27.80
C PRO A 16 -47.20 -2.73 28.96
N PRO A 17 -46.40 -3.83 28.70
CA PRO A 17 -46.19 -4.88 29.70
C PRO A 17 -45.90 -4.30 31.10
N GLN A 18 -46.86 -4.67 32.04
CA GLN A 18 -46.71 -4.19 33.43
C GLN A 18 -47.24 -5.23 34.41
N ASN A 19 -46.66 -5.17 35.64
CA ASN A 19 -47.20 -5.99 36.74
C ASN A 19 -47.28 -5.14 38.02
N ILE A 20 -48.44 -4.62 38.21
CA ILE A 20 -48.60 -3.62 39.29
C ILE A 20 -48.65 -4.35 40.64
N GLU A 21 -49.15 -5.56 40.61
CA GLU A 21 -49.23 -6.33 41.88
C GLU A 21 -47.84 -6.67 42.41
N ALA A 22 -46.97 -6.98 41.50
CA ALA A 22 -45.58 -7.31 41.92
C ALA A 22 -44.86 -6.05 42.43
N GLU A 23 -45.17 -4.90 41.81
CA GLU A 23 -44.56 -3.62 42.27
C GLU A 23 -45.03 -3.27 43.69
N GLU A 24 -46.31 -3.44 43.90
CA GLU A 24 -46.87 -3.10 45.23
C GLU A 24 -46.35 -4.06 46.31
N ALA A 25 -46.18 -5.30 45.89
CA ALA A 25 -45.68 -6.32 46.84
C ALA A 25 -44.21 -6.03 47.23
N ILE A 26 -43.40 -5.54 46.27
CA ILE A 26 -41.97 -5.23 46.54
C ILE A 26 -41.88 -4.01 47.46
N LEU A 27 -42.69 -2.97 47.15
CA LEU A 27 -42.63 -1.74 47.97
C LEU A 27 -43.21 -2.00 49.37
N GLY A 28 -44.27 -2.79 49.39
CA GLY A 28 -44.84 -3.17 50.71
C GLY A 28 -43.87 -4.04 51.53
N GLY A 29 -43.15 -4.94 50.78
CA GLY A 29 -42.13 -5.79 51.45
C GLY A 29 -40.99 -4.96 52.03
N ILE A 30 -40.64 -3.89 51.27
CA ILE A 30 -39.51 -3.03 51.74
C ILE A 30 -39.96 -2.23 52.96
N LEU A 31 -41.25 -1.86 52.99
CA LEU A 31 -41.77 -1.05 54.13
C LEU A 31 -41.95 -1.93 55.36
N LEU A 32 -42.13 -3.31 55.15
CA LEU A 32 -42.34 -4.25 56.29
C LEU A 32 -40.99 -4.74 56.84
N ASP A 33 -40.07 -4.94 55.89
CA ASP A 33 -38.73 -5.45 56.28
C ASP A 33 -37.65 -4.53 55.69
N PRO A 34 -37.04 -3.69 56.57
CA PRO A 34 -36.05 -2.69 56.13
C PRO A 34 -34.80 -3.35 55.53
N GLU A 35 -34.58 -4.69 55.73
CA GLU A 35 -33.39 -5.38 55.16
C GLU A 35 -33.67 -5.84 53.73
N ALA A 36 -34.93 -5.78 53.33
CA ALA A 36 -35.36 -6.29 52.01
C ALA A 36 -34.88 -5.37 50.88
N VAL A 37 -34.66 -4.11 51.17
CA VAL A 37 -34.18 -3.16 50.13
C VAL A 37 -32.75 -3.52 49.72
N GLY A 38 -31.96 -4.03 50.72
CA GLY A 38 -30.57 -4.45 50.43
C GLY A 38 -30.51 -5.64 49.46
N ARG A 39 -31.55 -6.46 49.46
CA ARG A 39 -31.53 -7.68 48.62
C ARG A 39 -31.96 -7.35 47.18
N VAL A 40 -32.77 -6.27 46.99
CA VAL A 40 -33.35 -6.05 45.63
C VAL A 40 -32.66 -4.84 44.99
N ARG A 41 -31.82 -4.08 45.74
CA ARG A 41 -31.24 -2.82 45.21
C ARG A 41 -30.31 -3.12 44.03
N ASP A 42 -29.65 -4.35 44.05
CA ASP A 42 -28.66 -4.64 42.98
C ASP A 42 -29.37 -5.12 41.71
N ARG A 43 -30.65 -5.39 41.84
CA ARG A 43 -31.30 -6.01 40.67
C ARG A 43 -32.39 -5.09 40.10
N LEU A 44 -32.85 -4.12 40.93
CA LEU A 44 -34.01 -3.33 40.47
C LEU A 44 -33.61 -1.85 40.38
N VAL A 45 -33.96 -1.20 39.23
CA VAL A 45 -33.73 0.26 39.07
C VAL A 45 -35.08 0.99 39.22
N PRO A 46 -35.05 2.20 39.79
CA PRO A 46 -36.30 2.95 40.05
C PRO A 46 -37.14 3.10 38.79
N GLU A 47 -36.49 3.14 37.66
CA GLU A 47 -37.23 3.38 36.39
C GLU A 47 -37.98 2.12 35.96
N ALA A 48 -37.69 1.03 36.70
CA ALA A 48 -38.32 -0.25 36.31
C ALA A 48 -39.80 -0.24 36.71
N PHE A 49 -40.21 0.68 37.59
CA PHE A 49 -41.61 0.71 38.04
C PHE A 49 -42.46 1.51 37.04
N TYR A 50 -43.56 0.92 36.70
CA TYR A 50 -44.42 1.50 35.64
C TYR A 50 -45.21 2.68 36.19
N ILE A 51 -45.54 2.59 37.50
CA ILE A 51 -46.33 3.69 38.10
C ILE A 51 -45.37 4.71 38.74
N ASN A 52 -45.63 5.91 38.42
CA ASN A 52 -44.70 6.99 38.83
C ASN A 52 -44.63 7.10 40.37
N PRO A 53 -45.76 6.96 41.00
CA PRO A 53 -45.67 7.04 42.46
C PRO A 53 -44.82 5.90 43.05
N HIS A 54 -44.84 4.69 42.53
CA HIS A 54 -44.01 3.57 43.00
C HIS A 54 -42.51 3.85 42.77
N ARG A 55 -42.28 4.54 41.67
CA ARG A 55 -40.87 4.92 41.38
C ARG A 55 -40.34 5.86 42.45
N GLU A 56 -41.15 6.76 42.77
CA GLU A 56 -40.71 7.78 43.75
C GLU A 56 -40.57 7.17 45.15
N ILE A 57 -41.46 6.25 45.36
CA ILE A 57 -41.40 5.59 46.70
C ILE A 57 -40.13 4.74 46.78
N TYR A 58 -39.82 4.04 45.77
CA TYR A 58 -38.60 3.20 45.77
C TYR A 58 -37.35 4.07 45.79
N GLN A 59 -37.34 5.18 45.05
CA GLN A 59 -36.19 6.11 45.08
C GLN A 59 -35.96 6.66 46.51
N ALA A 60 -37.05 6.98 47.11
CA ALA A 60 -36.93 7.48 48.50
C ALA A 60 -36.39 6.38 49.43
N ALA A 61 -36.80 5.15 49.17
CA ALA A 61 -36.30 4.02 49.99
C ALA A 61 -34.80 3.79 49.74
N LEU A 62 -34.32 3.99 48.51
CA LEU A 62 -32.88 3.82 48.20
C LEU A 62 -32.05 4.91 48.87
N THR A 63 -32.67 6.14 48.87
CA THR A 63 -31.92 7.26 49.48
C THR A 63 -31.80 7.06 51.00
N LEU A 64 -32.91 6.64 51.57
CA LEU A 64 -32.88 6.42 53.04
C LEU A 64 -31.94 5.26 53.39
N HIS A 65 -31.99 4.30 52.57
CA HIS A 65 -31.07 3.16 52.82
C HIS A 65 -29.60 3.58 52.64
N ALA A 66 -29.31 4.45 51.59
CA ALA A 66 -27.93 4.93 51.38
C ALA A 66 -27.46 5.76 52.59
N GLN A 67 -28.43 6.38 53.31
CA GLN A 67 -28.06 7.18 54.51
C GLN A 67 -28.11 6.31 55.77
N ASN A 68 -28.21 5.00 55.57
CA ASN A 68 -28.22 3.99 56.65
C ASN A 68 -29.38 4.25 57.62
N LYS A 69 -30.51 4.80 57.15
CA LYS A 69 -31.73 4.98 57.96
C LYS A 69 -32.75 3.90 57.61
N PRO A 70 -33.57 3.48 58.64
CA PRO A 70 -34.55 2.42 58.39
C PRO A 70 -35.61 2.84 57.35
N THR A 71 -35.96 1.87 56.44
CA THR A 71 -36.92 2.16 55.35
C THR A 71 -38.30 1.66 55.72
N ASP A 72 -38.65 1.89 57.04
CA ASP A 72 -40.00 1.44 57.49
C ASP A 72 -41.04 2.52 57.20
N LEU A 73 -42.28 2.20 57.29
CA LEU A 73 -43.40 3.08 56.90
C LEU A 73 -43.28 4.47 57.54
N LEU A 74 -42.84 4.57 58.76
CA LEU A 74 -42.77 5.88 59.44
C LEU A 74 -41.61 6.71 58.90
N SER A 75 -40.52 6.02 58.68
CA SER A 75 -39.31 6.75 58.21
C SER A 75 -39.48 7.23 56.76
N LEU A 76 -40.11 6.48 56.00
CA LEU A 76 -40.30 6.87 54.58
C LEU A 76 -41.37 7.97 54.47
N THR A 77 -42.38 7.91 55.32
CA THR A 77 -43.42 8.95 55.29
C THR A 77 -42.85 10.29 55.75
N SER A 78 -42.03 10.23 56.78
CA SER A 78 -41.41 11.48 57.27
C SER A 78 -40.48 12.09 56.21
N TRP A 79 -39.76 11.18 55.51
CA TRP A 79 -38.82 11.69 54.49
C TRP A 79 -39.59 12.27 53.30
N LEU A 80 -40.62 11.58 52.90
CA LEU A 80 -41.39 12.07 51.74
C LEU A 80 -42.12 13.36 52.10
N SER A 81 -42.52 13.51 53.35
CA SER A 81 -43.17 14.76 53.79
C SER A 81 -42.17 15.92 53.84
N ASP A 82 -40.97 15.61 54.29
CA ASP A 82 -39.93 16.66 54.41
C ASP A 82 -39.45 17.12 53.04
N ASN A 83 -39.70 16.30 52.02
CA ASN A 83 -39.22 16.69 50.68
C ASN A 83 -40.40 17.00 49.76
N ASP A 84 -41.58 17.26 50.33
CA ASP A 84 -42.81 17.69 49.65
C ASP A 84 -43.20 16.69 48.55
N LYS A 85 -42.89 15.42 48.68
CA LYS A 85 -43.19 14.41 47.64
C LYS A 85 -44.34 13.50 48.10
N LEU A 86 -44.88 13.75 49.31
CA LEU A 86 -45.89 12.87 49.94
C LEU A 86 -47.26 13.12 49.30
N THR A 87 -47.51 14.34 48.94
CA THR A 87 -48.83 14.65 48.31
C THR A 87 -48.86 14.11 46.88
N ARG A 88 -47.63 13.89 46.24
CA ARG A 88 -47.52 13.43 44.84
C ARG A 88 -47.63 11.90 44.76
N ILE A 89 -47.44 11.22 45.85
CA ILE A 89 -47.43 9.74 45.80
C ILE A 89 -48.74 9.23 46.39
N GLY A 90 -49.77 10.22 46.69
CA GLY A 90 -51.13 9.76 47.03
C GLY A 90 -51.35 9.74 48.55
N GLY A 91 -50.37 10.43 49.32
CA GLY A 91 -50.60 10.67 50.77
C GLY A 91 -50.23 9.44 51.60
N ARG A 92 -50.44 9.53 52.88
CA ARG A 92 -50.04 8.46 53.83
C ARG A 92 -50.90 7.21 53.62
N ASN A 93 -52.05 7.42 53.11
CA ASN A 93 -52.99 6.28 52.94
C ASN A 93 -52.50 5.32 51.85
N LYS A 94 -51.84 5.82 50.91
CA LYS A 94 -51.31 4.95 49.83
C LYS A 94 -50.18 4.05 50.34
N LEU A 95 -49.28 4.49 51.13
CA LEU A 95 -48.20 3.67 51.73
C LEU A 95 -48.77 2.62 52.68
N ALA A 96 -49.86 3.06 53.36
CA ALA A 96 -50.49 2.09 54.29
C ALA A 96 -51.17 0.95 53.51
N THR A 97 -51.69 1.33 52.35
CA THR A 97 -52.34 0.32 51.49
C THR A 97 -51.29 -0.67 50.94
N LEU A 98 -50.11 -0.22 50.63
CA LEU A 98 -49.04 -1.09 50.10
C LEU A 98 -48.59 -2.11 51.16
N VAL A 99 -48.67 -1.69 52.40
CA VAL A 99 -48.24 -2.59 53.49
C VAL A 99 -49.33 -3.64 53.73
N ASP A 100 -50.59 -3.20 53.51
CA ASP A 100 -51.72 -4.12 53.77
C ASP A 100 -51.84 -5.17 52.66
N ARG A 101 -51.39 -4.86 51.50
CA ARG A 101 -51.57 -5.74 50.33
C ARG A 101 -50.37 -6.66 50.14
N THR A 102 -49.35 -6.49 50.99
CA THR A 102 -48.15 -7.36 50.83
C THR A 102 -48.31 -8.60 51.71
N VAL A 103 -48.41 -9.92 51.13
CA VAL A 103 -48.76 -11.22 51.73
C VAL A 103 -47.52 -11.83 52.38
N SER A 104 -46.04 -11.37 51.96
CA SER A 104 -44.83 -11.89 52.61
C SER A 104 -43.59 -11.31 51.90
N ALA A 105 -42.56 -10.90 52.74
CA ALA A 105 -41.29 -10.28 52.32
C ALA A 105 -40.27 -11.35 51.90
N VAL A 106 -40.70 -12.71 51.79
CA VAL A 106 -39.69 -13.78 51.61
C VAL A 106 -39.49 -14.01 50.10
N ASN A 107 -40.42 -13.42 49.20
CA ASN A 107 -40.22 -13.73 47.77
C ASN A 107 -39.93 -12.45 46.97
N ILE A 108 -39.35 -11.45 47.55
CA ILE A 108 -39.16 -10.14 46.88
C ILE A 108 -38.11 -10.29 45.76
N ASP A 109 -37.22 -11.37 45.75
CA ASP A 109 -36.20 -11.55 44.68
C ASP A 109 -36.86 -12.01 43.38
N ALA A 110 -37.82 -12.92 43.53
CA ALA A 110 -38.49 -13.45 42.32
C ALA A 110 -39.41 -12.39 41.69
N LEU A 111 -39.98 -11.53 42.58
CA LEU A 111 -40.88 -10.48 42.07
C LEU A 111 -40.09 -9.34 41.42
N ALA A 112 -38.89 -9.14 41.96
CA ALA A 112 -38.01 -8.12 41.35
C ALA A 112 -37.59 -8.53 39.93
N GLU A 113 -37.41 -9.85 39.73
CA GLU A 113 -37.05 -10.30 38.36
C GLU A 113 -38.22 -10.11 37.39
N LEU A 114 -39.37 -10.27 37.97
CA LEU A 114 -40.57 -10.14 37.12
C LEU A 114 -40.76 -8.68 36.70
N VAL A 115 -40.60 -7.75 37.63
CA VAL A 115 -40.75 -6.32 37.30
C VAL A 115 -39.64 -5.88 36.33
N MET A 116 -38.46 -6.41 36.46
CA MET A 116 -37.35 -6.05 35.56
C MET A 116 -37.58 -6.62 34.16
N GLU A 117 -38.14 -7.87 34.14
CA GLU A 117 -38.46 -8.45 32.82
C GLU A 117 -39.45 -7.55 32.06
N LYS A 118 -40.52 -7.02 32.78
CA LYS A 118 -41.50 -6.16 32.11
C LYS A 118 -40.88 -4.81 31.73
N HIS A 119 -39.95 -4.29 32.54
CA HIS A 119 -39.22 -3.06 32.21
C HIS A 119 -38.39 -3.23 30.94
N LEU A 120 -37.74 -4.45 30.82
CA LEU A 120 -36.91 -4.68 29.61
C LEU A 120 -37.79 -4.76 28.37
N ARG A 121 -39.00 -5.35 28.52
CA ARG A 121 -39.92 -5.43 27.37
C ARG A 121 -40.40 -4.04 26.95
N ARG A 122 -40.54 -3.14 28.00
CA ARG A 122 -40.95 -1.77 27.65
C ARG A 122 -39.80 -1.03 26.94
N GLN A 123 -38.63 -1.24 27.35
CA GLN A 123 -37.47 -0.58 26.70
C GLN A 123 -37.29 -1.08 25.26
N LEU A 124 -37.68 -2.37 25.14
CA LEU A 124 -37.59 -2.93 23.77
C LEU A 124 -38.63 -2.29 22.86
N ILE A 125 -39.80 -2.10 23.45
CA ILE A 125 -40.85 -1.45 22.65
C ILE A 125 -40.45 -0.01 22.32
N LYS A 126 -39.90 0.68 23.27
CA LYS A 126 -39.42 2.05 23.03
C LYS A 126 -38.34 2.09 21.95
N ALA A 127 -37.40 1.18 22.07
CA ALA A 127 -36.31 1.14 21.09
C ALA A 127 -36.88 0.81 19.69
N GLY A 128 -37.88 -0.08 19.63
CA GLY A 128 -38.54 -0.40 18.34
C GLY A 128 -39.20 0.84 17.71
N ASN A 129 -39.90 1.61 18.57
CA ASN A 129 -40.56 2.82 18.02
C ASN A 129 -39.55 3.85 17.52
N GLU A 130 -38.48 3.98 18.15
CA GLU A 130 -37.43 4.93 17.72
C GLU A 130 -36.77 4.47 16.42
N ILE A 131 -36.66 3.14 16.30
CA ILE A 131 -36.04 2.62 15.06
C ILE A 131 -37.00 2.85 13.89
N VAL A 132 -38.26 2.70 14.20
CA VAL A 132 -39.25 2.97 13.14
C VAL A 132 -39.17 4.44 12.72
N GLN A 133 -38.98 5.34 13.73
CA GLN A 133 -38.85 6.78 13.40
C GLN A 133 -37.60 7.06 12.58
N LEU A 134 -36.53 6.33 12.89
CA LEU A 134 -35.26 6.51 12.14
C LEU A 134 -35.44 6.07 10.68
N GLY A 135 -36.31 5.07 10.46
CA GLY A 135 -36.55 4.55 9.10
C GLY A 135 -37.24 5.60 8.21
N TYR A 136 -37.92 6.57 8.86
CA TYR A 136 -38.62 7.60 8.07
C TYR A 136 -37.71 8.80 7.81
N GLU A 137 -36.50 8.84 8.45
CA GLU A 137 -35.59 9.99 8.27
C GLU A 137 -34.80 9.85 6.96
N THR A 138 -35.11 10.70 5.88
CA THR A 138 -34.46 10.54 4.55
C THR A 138 -33.28 11.50 4.41
N GLN A 139 -33.04 12.40 5.33
CA GLN A 139 -31.95 13.41 5.25
C GLN A 139 -30.61 12.81 5.68
N THR A 140 -30.59 11.70 6.37
CA THR A 140 -29.36 11.04 6.88
C THR A 140 -29.07 9.79 6.04
N GLU A 141 -27.90 9.59 5.67
CA GLU A 141 -27.50 8.42 4.85
C GLU A 141 -27.84 7.11 5.57
N LEU A 142 -28.32 6.11 4.83
CA LEU A 142 -28.88 4.83 5.30
C LEU A 142 -27.87 4.06 6.16
N PRO A 143 -26.55 4.01 5.88
CA PRO A 143 -25.60 3.28 6.73
C PRO A 143 -25.56 3.87 8.16
N ILE A 144 -25.68 5.17 8.30
CA ILE A 144 -25.67 5.81 9.64
C ILE A 144 -26.98 5.47 10.37
N VAL A 145 -28.09 5.47 9.61
CA VAL A 145 -29.40 5.14 10.20
C VAL A 145 -29.39 3.68 10.68
N LEU A 146 -28.78 2.74 9.86
CA LEU A 146 -28.68 1.32 10.25
C LEU A 146 -27.78 1.14 11.47
N ASP A 147 -26.74 1.90 11.55
CA ASP A 147 -25.85 1.84 12.73
C ASP A 147 -26.59 2.32 13.99
N GLN A 148 -27.35 3.44 13.90
CA GLN A 148 -28.09 3.96 15.07
C GLN A 148 -29.16 2.97 15.51
N ALA A 149 -29.71 2.31 14.51
CA ALA A 149 -30.75 1.30 14.83
C ALA A 149 -30.13 0.10 15.57
N GLU A 150 -28.96 -0.30 15.10
CA GLU A 150 -28.25 -1.41 15.76
C GLU A 150 -27.84 -1.04 17.19
N GLN A 151 -27.37 0.18 17.41
CA GLN A 151 -26.96 0.63 18.76
C GLN A 151 -28.16 0.64 19.72
N LYS A 152 -29.37 1.04 19.28
CA LYS A 152 -30.56 1.16 20.14
C LYS A 152 -31.11 -0.21 20.52
N VAL A 153 -31.01 -1.18 19.64
CA VAL A 153 -31.49 -2.55 19.93
C VAL A 153 -30.52 -3.25 20.89
N PHE A 154 -29.33 -2.98 20.66
CA PHE A 154 -28.34 -3.65 21.54
C PHE A 154 -28.27 -2.97 22.90
N GLY A 155 -28.47 -1.60 23.03
CA GLY A 155 -28.53 -0.87 24.32
C GLY A 155 -29.56 -1.51 25.27
N VAL A 156 -30.54 -2.32 24.82
CA VAL A 156 -31.60 -2.92 25.66
C VAL A 156 -31.06 -4.19 26.35
N THR A 157 -29.96 -4.85 25.76
CA THR A 157 -29.41 -6.13 26.25
C THR A 157 -28.23 -5.89 27.19
N GLN A 158 -27.63 -4.53 27.28
CA GLN A 158 -26.35 -4.38 28.01
C GLN A 158 -26.47 -3.27 29.05
N GLU A 159 -27.74 -2.87 29.46
CA GLU A 159 -27.64 -1.81 30.51
C GLU A 159 -27.07 -2.39 31.80
N LYS A 160 -25.92 -2.82 31.78
CA LYS A 160 -25.26 -2.82 33.11
C LYS A 160 -25.20 -1.41 33.71
N PRO A 161 -25.67 -1.18 34.93
CA PRO A 161 -25.65 0.13 35.61
C PRO A 161 -24.29 0.83 35.47
N GLN A 162 -24.01 1.69 34.48
CA GLN A 162 -22.92 2.70 34.54
C GLN A 162 -22.63 3.11 35.99
N SER A 163 -21.82 2.31 36.66
CA SER A 163 -21.39 2.52 38.07
C SER A 163 -20.93 3.96 38.31
N GLY A 164 -21.77 5.01 38.46
CA GLY A 164 -21.53 6.24 39.26
C GLY A 164 -20.25 6.12 40.12
N LEU A 165 -19.77 7.11 40.79
CA LEU A 165 -18.60 7.19 41.70
C LEU A 165 -18.63 6.02 42.71
N VAL A 166 -17.68 5.07 42.61
CA VAL A 166 -17.55 3.91 43.51
C VAL A 166 -16.57 4.25 44.65
N HIS A 167 -17.07 4.10 45.91
CA HIS A 167 -16.21 4.28 47.11
C HIS A 167 -14.96 3.39 47.04
N ILE A 168 -13.72 3.92 47.39
CA ILE A 168 -12.41 3.23 47.27
C ILE A 168 -12.45 1.90 48.03
N SER A 169 -13.32 1.86 49.05
CA SER A 169 -13.31 0.65 49.90
C SER A 169 -13.89 -0.55 49.13
N ASP A 170 -14.79 -0.27 48.20
CA ASP A 170 -15.40 -1.37 47.41
C ASP A 170 -14.45 -1.84 46.31
N THR A 171 -13.56 -0.93 45.80
CA THR A 171 -12.58 -1.29 44.76
C THR A 171 -11.34 -1.95 45.39
N LEU A 172 -11.14 -1.63 46.71
CA LEU A 172 -9.93 -2.14 47.37
C LEU A 172 -10.04 -3.65 47.61
N ILE A 173 -11.35 -4.05 47.82
CA ILE A 173 -11.55 -5.50 48.08
C ILE A 173 -11.29 -6.29 46.78
N ASN A 174 -11.77 -5.68 45.64
CA ASN A 174 -11.51 -6.34 44.35
C ASN A 174 -10.01 -6.26 43.97
N ALA A 175 -9.46 -5.07 44.28
CA ALA A 175 -8.02 -4.90 43.97
C ALA A 175 -7.16 -5.86 44.83
N PHE A 176 -7.59 -6.04 46.08
CA PHE A 176 -6.81 -6.93 46.96
C PHE A 176 -7.00 -8.40 46.52
N GLN A 177 -8.21 -8.77 46.08
CA GLN A 177 -8.43 -10.14 45.59
C GLN A 177 -7.60 -10.42 44.33
N GLU A 178 -7.49 -9.39 43.48
CA GLU A 178 -6.64 -9.53 42.28
C GLU A 178 -5.16 -9.69 42.65
N VAL A 179 -4.76 -8.94 43.65
CA VAL A 179 -3.35 -9.02 44.08
C VAL A 179 -3.09 -10.37 44.75
N GLU A 180 -4.07 -10.88 45.50
CA GLU A 180 -3.95 -12.18 46.19
C GLU A 180 -3.88 -13.33 45.17
N LYS A 181 -4.69 -13.20 44.16
CA LYS A 181 -4.62 -14.22 43.08
C LYS A 181 -3.26 -14.20 42.39
N ARG A 182 -2.62 -13.03 42.45
CA ARG A 182 -1.31 -12.84 41.78
C ARG A 182 -0.16 -13.37 42.66
N HIS A 183 -0.33 -13.35 43.91
CA HIS A 183 0.69 -13.82 44.87
C HIS A 183 0.71 -15.35 44.92
N GLU A 184 -0.32 -16.00 44.54
CA GLU A 184 -0.37 -17.48 44.59
C GLU A 184 0.27 -18.10 43.35
N GLY A 185 1.08 -17.30 42.47
CA GLY A 185 1.97 -17.80 41.40
C GLY A 185 1.16 -18.45 40.27
N ILE A 186 -0.12 -18.30 40.04
CA ILE A 186 -1.00 -19.08 39.14
C ILE A 186 -1.24 -18.25 37.87
N ALA A 187 -0.35 -17.01 37.47
CA ALA A 187 -0.55 -16.48 36.10
C ALA A 187 -0.11 -15.01 36.06
N LEU A 188 0.77 -14.60 35.00
CA LEU A 188 1.16 -13.21 34.69
C LEU A 188 -0.08 -12.31 34.63
N PRO A 189 -0.03 -11.02 35.20
CA PRO A 189 -1.13 -10.04 35.28
C PRO A 189 -1.78 -9.80 33.91
N GLY A 190 -0.99 -10.04 32.77
CA GLY A 190 -1.51 -9.80 31.41
C GLY A 190 -1.52 -11.09 30.59
N ILE A 191 -2.18 -11.02 29.39
CA ILE A 191 -2.26 -12.21 28.51
C ILE A 191 -0.88 -12.49 27.91
N PRO A 192 -0.32 -13.68 28.25
CA PRO A 192 1.02 -14.00 27.73
C PRO A 192 1.01 -14.24 26.21
N CYS A 193 2.02 -13.70 25.55
CA CYS A 193 2.07 -13.77 24.08
C CYS A 193 2.86 -14.98 23.60
N GLY A 194 3.46 -15.80 24.60
CA GLY A 194 4.08 -17.09 24.16
C GLY A 194 5.57 -16.91 23.86
N PHE A 195 6.10 -15.62 23.95
CA PHE A 195 7.55 -15.37 23.93
C PHE A 195 8.04 -14.97 25.33
N TYR A 196 8.88 -15.87 25.94
CA TYR A 196 9.21 -15.77 27.37
C TYR A 196 9.87 -14.43 27.70
N ASP A 197 10.79 -14.03 26.79
CA ASP A 197 11.55 -12.78 27.07
C ASP A 197 10.65 -11.55 26.91
N LEU A 198 9.74 -11.72 25.91
CA LEU A 198 8.82 -10.57 25.74
C LEU A 198 7.77 -10.54 26.85
N ASP A 199 7.31 -11.64 27.34
CA ASP A 199 6.37 -11.70 28.46
C ASP A 199 7.04 -11.22 29.77
N ALA A 200 8.30 -11.54 29.89
CA ALA A 200 9.02 -11.08 31.12
C ALA A 200 9.14 -9.56 31.15
N MET A 201 9.22 -9.04 29.89
CA MET A 201 9.43 -7.57 29.85
C MET A 201 8.08 -6.84 29.93
N THR A 202 7.04 -7.51 29.35
CA THR A 202 5.75 -6.78 29.29
C THR A 202 4.81 -7.30 30.39
N THR A 203 5.29 -8.36 31.12
CA THR A 203 4.45 -9.05 32.12
C THR A 203 3.12 -9.49 31.51
N GLY A 204 3.21 -9.74 30.06
CA GLY A 204 1.97 -10.09 29.33
C GLY A 204 1.22 -8.84 28.86
N PHE A 205 0.37 -9.09 27.76
CA PHE A 205 -0.39 -7.93 27.27
C PHE A 205 -1.60 -7.65 28.17
N GLN A 206 -1.63 -6.41 28.67
CA GLN A 206 -2.67 -6.06 29.66
C GLN A 206 -3.99 -5.79 28.94
N ARG A 207 -4.98 -6.05 29.62
CA ARG A 207 -6.33 -5.82 29.02
C ARG A 207 -6.64 -4.32 28.99
N SER A 208 -7.16 -3.91 27.89
CA SER A 208 -7.58 -2.50 27.67
C SER A 208 -6.43 -1.67 27.11
N ASP A 209 -5.28 -2.50 26.83
CA ASP A 209 -4.14 -1.72 26.27
C ASP A 209 -4.26 -1.64 24.74
N LEU A 210 -3.82 -0.44 24.27
CA LEU A 210 -3.59 -0.35 22.83
C LEU A 210 -2.09 -0.52 22.52
N ILE A 211 -1.86 -1.61 21.72
CA ILE A 211 -0.44 -1.95 21.43
C ILE A 211 -0.18 -1.66 19.93
N ILE A 212 0.87 -0.85 19.71
CA ILE A 212 1.25 -0.58 18.31
C ILE A 212 2.55 -1.33 17.97
N VAL A 213 2.37 -2.15 16.92
CA VAL A 213 3.59 -2.85 16.46
C VAL A 213 4.00 -2.26 15.09
N ALA A 214 5.27 -1.78 15.14
CA ALA A 214 5.70 -1.09 13.91
C ALA A 214 6.95 -1.76 13.33
N GLY A 215 6.91 -1.92 12.13
CA GLY A 215 8.08 -2.49 11.41
C GLY A 215 8.11 -1.99 9.97
N ARG A 216 9.22 -2.02 9.31
CA ARG A 216 9.29 -1.66 7.87
C ARG A 216 8.69 -2.78 7.01
N PRO A 217 7.89 -2.28 5.80
CA PRO A 217 7.39 -3.28 4.85
C PRO A 217 8.52 -4.07 4.20
N SER A 218 8.46 -5.38 4.38
CA SER A 218 9.35 -6.29 3.60
C SER A 218 10.80 -6.17 4.08
N MET A 219 11.10 -6.41 5.25
CA MET A 219 12.54 -6.68 5.50
C MET A 219 13.05 -7.75 4.52
N GLY A 220 12.87 -7.52 3.03
CA GLY A 220 13.76 -8.35 2.19
C GLY A 220 13.20 -8.45 0.76
N LYS A 221 12.35 -7.43 0.20
CA LYS A 221 12.01 -7.69 -1.22
C LYS A 221 12.43 -6.48 -2.06
N CYS A 222 13.74 -6.52 -2.51
CA CYS A 222 14.18 -5.33 -3.29
C CYS A 222 14.80 -5.77 -4.61
N LEU A 223 14.39 -4.98 -5.62
CA LEU A 223 15.06 -5.19 -6.92
C LEU A 223 16.13 -4.12 -7.16
N SER A 224 17.11 -4.53 -7.89
CA SER A 224 18.16 -3.54 -8.22
C SER A 224 17.60 -2.41 -9.09
N TYR A 225 18.17 -1.24 -9.01
CA TYR A 225 17.65 -0.01 -9.66
C TYR A 225 17.49 -0.22 -11.17
N ASP A 226 18.18 -1.16 -11.75
CA ASP A 226 18.16 -1.24 -13.23
C ASP A 226 17.17 -2.33 -13.67
N SER A 227 16.39 -2.79 -12.69
CA SER A 227 15.43 -3.83 -13.09
C SER A 227 14.34 -3.23 -13.98
N GLU A 228 14.07 -3.95 -15.14
CA GLU A 228 13.17 -3.39 -16.15
C GLU A 228 11.77 -3.99 -15.97
N ILE A 229 10.77 -3.00 -16.07
CA ILE A 229 9.38 -3.43 -15.86
C ILE A 229 8.55 -2.94 -17.06
N VAL A 230 7.70 -3.92 -17.56
CA VAL A 230 6.86 -3.54 -18.71
C VAL A 230 5.57 -2.87 -18.20
N LEU A 231 5.17 -1.75 -18.82
CA LEU A 231 3.97 -1.01 -18.39
C LEU A 231 2.81 -1.32 -19.32
N ALA A 232 1.60 -0.82 -18.95
CA ALA A 232 0.37 -1.18 -19.70
C ALA A 232 0.41 -0.60 -21.11
N ASP A 233 1.22 0.41 -21.31
CA ASP A 233 1.25 1.04 -22.65
C ASP A 233 2.34 0.42 -23.53
N GLY A 234 2.99 -0.67 -22.98
CA GLY A 234 3.98 -1.39 -23.83
C GLY A 234 5.40 -0.84 -23.63
N GLN A 235 5.53 0.24 -22.86
CA GLN A 235 6.86 0.83 -22.58
C GLN A 235 7.60 0.02 -21.50
N ILE A 236 8.96 0.03 -21.66
CA ILE A 236 9.78 -0.61 -20.60
C ILE A 236 10.44 0.48 -19.76
N SER A 237 10.13 0.41 -18.45
CA SER A 237 10.77 1.39 -17.54
C SER A 237 11.52 0.66 -16.42
N THR A 238 12.62 1.34 -16.06
CA THR A 238 13.34 0.74 -14.90
C THR A 238 12.60 1.05 -13.59
N ILE A 239 12.83 0.19 -12.63
CA ILE A 239 12.13 0.38 -11.35
C ILE A 239 12.54 1.73 -10.74
N GLU A 240 13.71 2.21 -10.98
CA GLU A 240 14.14 3.53 -10.49
C GLU A 240 13.32 4.64 -11.16
N GLU A 241 13.14 4.53 -12.40
CA GLU A 241 12.35 5.56 -13.10
C GLU A 241 10.89 5.54 -12.62
N LEU A 242 10.41 4.35 -12.39
CA LEU A 242 9.03 4.26 -11.86
C LEU A 242 8.92 4.88 -10.47
N TYR A 243 10.01 4.62 -9.77
CA TYR A 243 10.04 5.29 -8.45
C TYR A 243 10.05 6.81 -8.60
N GLN A 244 10.77 7.40 -9.52
CA GLN A 244 10.88 8.88 -9.65
C GLN A 244 9.57 9.46 -10.20
N GLN A 245 8.89 8.70 -11.01
CA GLN A 245 7.68 9.23 -11.68
C GLN A 245 6.43 8.97 -10.82
N ARG A 246 6.54 8.09 -9.76
CA ARG A 246 5.48 7.67 -8.82
C ARG A 246 4.21 7.27 -9.58
N GLN A 247 4.33 6.70 -10.69
CA GLN A 247 3.16 6.28 -11.51
C GLN A 247 3.61 5.14 -12.44
N GLY A 248 2.56 4.13 -12.57
CA GLY A 248 2.87 3.06 -13.55
C GLY A 248 1.99 1.83 -13.30
N SER A 249 1.19 1.44 -14.43
CA SER A 249 0.40 0.20 -14.33
C SER A 249 1.25 -1.02 -14.72
N LEU A 250 1.38 -1.94 -13.66
CA LEU A 250 2.34 -3.06 -13.90
C LEU A 250 1.58 -4.38 -13.99
N LEU A 251 2.28 -5.36 -14.58
CA LEU A 251 1.66 -6.70 -14.74
C LEU A 251 1.83 -7.52 -13.46
N THR A 252 0.69 -7.99 -12.95
CA THR A 252 0.74 -8.85 -11.76
C THR A 252 0.05 -10.18 -12.05
N LEU A 253 0.43 -11.22 -11.27
CA LEU A 253 -0.12 -12.57 -11.49
C LEU A 253 -1.25 -12.83 -10.49
N ASN A 254 -2.52 -13.13 -10.99
CA ASN A 254 -3.68 -13.44 -10.13
C ASN A 254 -3.66 -14.88 -9.64
N ASP A 255 -4.55 -15.24 -8.77
CA ASP A 255 -4.60 -16.60 -8.17
C ASP A 255 -4.97 -17.65 -9.22
N ASP A 256 -5.48 -17.17 -10.41
CA ASP A 256 -5.79 -18.13 -11.48
C ASP A 256 -4.61 -18.29 -12.44
N TRP A 257 -3.42 -17.77 -12.11
CA TRP A 257 -2.16 -17.91 -12.85
C TRP A 257 -2.24 -17.14 -14.19
N LYS A 258 -3.21 -16.05 -14.15
CA LYS A 258 -3.28 -15.18 -15.35
C LYS A 258 -2.71 -13.79 -15.03
N LEU A 259 -2.06 -13.18 -16.06
CA LEU A 259 -1.42 -11.87 -15.83
C LEU A 259 -2.45 -10.76 -16.04
N THR A 260 -2.54 -9.82 -15.00
CA THR A 260 -3.43 -8.65 -15.13
C THR A 260 -2.68 -7.39 -14.70
N PHE A 261 -3.28 -6.20 -15.08
CA PHE A 261 -2.59 -4.94 -14.76
C PHE A 261 -3.13 -4.37 -13.44
N THR A 262 -2.13 -3.93 -12.69
CA THR A 262 -2.52 -3.33 -11.40
C THR A 262 -1.60 -2.12 -11.12
N GLN A 263 -2.25 -1.14 -10.41
CA GLN A 263 -1.45 0.05 -10.06
C GLN A 263 -0.79 -0.14 -8.68
N PRO A 264 0.57 0.30 -8.74
CA PRO A 264 1.24 0.20 -7.44
C PRO A 264 0.71 1.24 -6.44
N SER A 265 0.50 0.78 -5.23
CA SER A 265 0.01 1.72 -4.19
C SER A 265 1.16 2.51 -3.56
N ALA A 266 2.47 1.95 -3.77
CA ALA A 266 3.61 2.69 -3.17
C ALA A 266 4.88 2.34 -3.94
N PHE A 267 5.80 3.41 -4.12
CA PHE A 267 7.11 3.23 -4.75
C PHE A 267 8.21 3.45 -3.71
N VAL A 268 9.03 2.38 -3.55
CA VAL A 268 9.90 2.41 -2.35
C VAL A 268 11.37 2.35 -2.79
N ASP A 269 12.18 3.38 -2.36
CA ASP A 269 13.65 3.31 -2.49
C ASP A 269 14.27 2.64 -1.26
N ASP A 270 14.89 1.46 -1.39
CA ASP A 270 15.33 0.62 -0.24
C ASP A 270 16.86 0.71 -0.06
N GLY A 271 17.48 1.80 -0.74
CA GLY A 271 18.90 2.13 -0.48
C GLY A 271 19.84 1.09 -1.11
N ILE A 272 21.15 1.08 -0.67
CA ILE A 272 22.18 0.23 -1.28
C ILE A 272 22.29 -1.08 -0.48
N LYS A 273 21.98 -2.22 -1.18
CA LYS A 273 22.02 -3.56 -0.53
C LYS A 273 22.81 -4.53 -1.41
N PRO A 274 23.35 -5.63 -0.75
CA PRO A 274 24.00 -6.68 -1.57
C PRO A 274 22.98 -7.39 -2.48
N VAL A 275 23.37 -7.48 -3.74
CA VAL A 275 22.41 -8.02 -4.71
C VAL A 275 23.04 -9.27 -5.35
N PHE A 276 22.13 -10.24 -5.62
CA PHE A 276 22.55 -11.47 -6.27
C PHE A 276 21.88 -11.58 -7.64
N ARG A 277 22.74 -11.93 -8.58
CA ARG A 277 22.20 -12.11 -9.94
C ARG A 277 21.76 -13.57 -10.13
N VAL A 278 20.39 -13.69 -10.45
CA VAL A 278 19.84 -15.03 -10.72
C VAL A 278 19.61 -15.18 -12.23
N THR A 279 20.28 -16.24 -12.80
CA THR A 279 20.18 -16.45 -14.26
C THR A 279 19.47 -17.79 -14.52
N THR A 280 18.42 -17.70 -15.40
CA THR A 280 17.66 -18.94 -15.67
C THR A 280 18.22 -19.61 -16.95
N ARG A 281 17.75 -20.84 -17.24
CA ARG A 281 18.23 -21.64 -18.41
C ARG A 281 17.88 -20.92 -19.71
N LEU A 282 16.77 -20.22 -19.74
CA LEU A 282 16.42 -19.48 -20.97
C LEU A 282 17.30 -18.23 -21.13
N GLY A 283 18.19 -18.01 -20.11
CA GLY A 283 19.17 -16.91 -20.27
C GLY A 283 18.63 -15.59 -19.70
N ARG A 284 17.42 -15.67 -18.88
CA ARG A 284 16.91 -14.47 -18.20
C ARG A 284 17.65 -14.24 -16.87
N ALA A 285 17.80 -12.89 -16.66
CA ALA A 285 18.55 -12.64 -15.42
C ALA A 285 17.90 -11.48 -14.66
N ILE A 286 17.90 -11.71 -13.35
CA ILE A 286 17.38 -10.61 -12.51
C ILE A 286 18.26 -10.49 -11.27
N GLU A 287 18.47 -9.19 -10.94
CA GLU A 287 19.29 -8.96 -9.72
C GLU A 287 18.39 -8.58 -8.53
N THR A 288 18.54 -9.45 -7.46
CA THR A 288 17.67 -9.20 -6.29
C THR A 288 18.47 -9.40 -5.00
N THR A 289 17.82 -8.93 -3.95
CA THR A 289 18.42 -9.23 -2.62
C THR A 289 18.23 -10.73 -2.28
N ILE A 290 19.10 -11.23 -1.40
CA ILE A 290 19.13 -12.69 -1.10
C ILE A 290 17.79 -13.10 -0.47
N THR A 291 17.04 -12.19 0.06
CA THR A 291 15.79 -12.53 0.78
C THR A 291 14.59 -12.42 -0.17
N HIS A 292 14.96 -12.11 -1.54
CA HIS A 292 13.83 -11.93 -2.47
C HIS A 292 13.19 -13.29 -2.80
N PRO A 293 11.75 -13.43 -2.69
CA PRO A 293 11.07 -14.70 -2.98
C PRO A 293 10.83 -14.90 -4.48
N PHE A 294 11.06 -16.15 -4.96
CA PHE A 294 10.78 -16.54 -6.35
C PHE A 294 9.66 -17.59 -6.36
N LEU A 295 8.72 -17.43 -7.37
CA LEU A 295 7.60 -18.38 -7.46
C LEU A 295 8.07 -19.71 -8.08
N THR A 296 7.97 -20.85 -7.33
CA THR A 296 8.27 -22.22 -7.80
C THR A 296 6.97 -23.02 -7.84
N ILE A 297 7.01 -24.23 -8.50
CA ILE A 297 5.78 -25.08 -8.58
C ILE A 297 5.32 -25.46 -7.18
N LYS A 298 6.23 -25.36 -6.17
CA LYS A 298 5.87 -25.69 -4.78
C LYS A 298 5.47 -24.45 -4.01
N GLY A 299 5.41 -23.34 -4.73
CA GLY A 299 5.04 -22.08 -4.06
C GLY A 299 6.21 -21.10 -4.01
N TRP A 300 6.02 -19.89 -3.26
CA TRP A 300 7.05 -18.82 -3.22
C TRP A 300 8.20 -19.22 -2.28
N GLN A 301 9.41 -19.21 -2.81
CA GLN A 301 10.61 -19.55 -2.01
C GLN A 301 11.64 -18.43 -2.13
N ARG A 302 12.32 -18.13 -1.05
CA ARG A 302 13.35 -17.07 -1.07
C ARG A 302 14.62 -17.56 -1.80
N LEU A 303 15.36 -16.47 -2.28
CA LEU A 303 16.56 -16.86 -3.08
C LEU A 303 17.54 -17.65 -2.22
N GLU A 304 17.58 -17.54 -0.95
CA GLU A 304 18.56 -18.28 -0.11
C GLU A 304 18.23 -19.76 -0.04
N ASN A 305 16.95 -19.99 -0.28
CA ASN A 305 16.56 -21.42 -0.20
C ASN A 305 16.55 -22.07 -1.58
N LEU A 306 16.88 -21.24 -2.55
CA LEU A 306 16.87 -21.82 -3.91
C LEU A 306 18.30 -22.18 -4.33
N GLN A 307 18.37 -23.33 -5.02
CA GLN A 307 19.70 -23.76 -5.53
C GLN A 307 19.63 -23.90 -7.05
N VAL A 308 20.86 -23.88 -7.60
CA VAL A 308 20.93 -24.11 -9.06
C VAL A 308 20.26 -25.44 -9.40
N GLY A 309 19.29 -25.40 -10.37
CA GLY A 309 18.56 -26.62 -10.75
C GLY A 309 17.07 -26.47 -10.43
N ASN A 310 16.79 -25.54 -9.42
CA ASN A 310 15.36 -25.30 -9.10
C ASN A 310 14.69 -24.49 -10.22
N LYS A 311 13.31 -24.78 -10.45
CA LYS A 311 12.59 -24.08 -11.54
C LYS A 311 11.73 -22.95 -10.97
N ILE A 312 11.81 -21.77 -11.55
CA ILE A 312 11.06 -20.61 -11.04
C ILE A 312 10.12 -20.13 -12.16
N ALA A 313 9.07 -19.42 -11.71
CA ALA A 313 8.00 -19.05 -12.67
C ALA A 313 8.44 -17.82 -13.47
N ILE A 314 8.22 -17.93 -14.78
CA ILE A 314 8.43 -16.78 -15.69
C ILE A 314 7.24 -16.68 -16.64
N PRO A 315 7.02 -15.46 -17.14
CA PRO A 315 5.85 -15.32 -18.02
C PRO A 315 6.05 -16.07 -19.35
N ARG A 316 5.01 -16.66 -19.76
CA ARG A 316 5.03 -17.44 -21.02
C ARG A 316 4.64 -16.53 -22.19
N LYS A 317 3.79 -15.61 -21.85
CA LYS A 317 3.39 -14.61 -22.86
C LYS A 317 3.07 -13.28 -22.18
N ILE A 318 3.56 -12.17 -22.80
CA ILE A 318 3.19 -10.83 -22.31
C ILE A 318 2.47 -10.09 -23.45
N ASP A 319 1.20 -10.31 -23.50
CA ASP A 319 0.44 -9.78 -24.64
C ASP A 319 0.18 -8.28 -24.46
N VAL A 320 1.28 -7.54 -24.43
CA VAL A 320 1.13 -6.09 -24.24
C VAL A 320 1.83 -5.39 -25.42
N PHE A 321 0.95 -4.61 -26.19
CA PHE A 321 1.54 -3.88 -27.33
C PHE A 321 1.15 -2.39 -27.23
N GLY A 322 1.94 -1.54 -27.80
CA GLY A 322 1.69 -0.08 -27.72
C GLY A 322 0.66 0.37 -28.76
N THR A 323 0.41 1.71 -28.79
CA THR A 323 -0.59 2.27 -29.74
C THR A 323 0.09 3.23 -30.72
N GLU A 324 1.41 3.37 -30.62
CA GLU A 324 2.07 4.38 -31.47
C GLU A 324 2.37 3.80 -32.85
N THR A 325 2.35 4.70 -33.85
CA THR A 325 2.71 4.25 -35.21
C THR A 325 3.73 5.22 -35.82
N ILE A 326 4.69 4.58 -36.54
CA ILE A 326 5.63 5.42 -37.32
C ILE A 326 5.57 4.97 -38.78
N ARG A 327 6.17 5.83 -39.64
CA ARG A 327 6.11 5.48 -41.08
C ARG A 327 6.79 4.12 -41.35
N GLU A 328 6.21 3.41 -42.20
CA GLU A 328 6.68 2.04 -42.48
C GLU A 328 8.16 2.05 -42.90
N CYS A 329 8.57 3.08 -43.75
CA CYS A 329 9.98 3.14 -44.20
C CYS A 329 10.93 3.31 -43.00
N GLU A 330 10.46 4.01 -41.96
CA GLU A 330 11.31 4.21 -40.76
C GLU A 330 11.46 2.92 -39.97
N VAL A 331 10.40 2.12 -39.91
CA VAL A 331 10.47 0.83 -39.17
C VAL A 331 11.44 -0.12 -39.88
N LYS A 332 11.35 -0.13 -41.21
CA LYS A 332 12.24 -1.02 -41.98
C LYS A 332 13.71 -0.60 -41.85
N LEU A 333 13.89 0.73 -41.92
CA LEU A 333 15.29 1.23 -41.82
C LEU A 333 15.88 0.93 -40.44
N LEU A 334 15.03 1.00 -39.41
CA LEU A 334 15.53 0.70 -38.05
C LEU A 334 15.95 -0.77 -37.95
N GLY A 335 15.10 -1.67 -38.51
CA GLY A 335 15.44 -3.12 -38.49
C GLY A 335 16.77 -3.41 -39.20
N TYR A 336 16.98 -2.76 -40.33
CA TYR A 336 18.20 -3.08 -41.12
C TYR A 336 19.44 -2.44 -40.48
N LEU A 337 19.25 -1.21 -39.96
CA LEU A 337 20.44 -0.47 -39.49
C LEU A 337 20.87 -0.99 -38.11
N ILE A 338 19.90 -1.54 -37.33
CA ILE A 338 20.29 -2.13 -36.01
C ILE A 338 20.96 -3.49 -36.25
N GLY A 339 20.52 -4.19 -37.27
CA GLY A 339 21.11 -5.53 -37.54
C GLY A 339 22.47 -5.42 -38.23
N ASP A 340 22.49 -5.02 -39.52
CA ASP A 340 23.75 -5.06 -40.31
C ASP A 340 24.18 -3.63 -40.67
N GLY A 341 23.65 -2.61 -39.95
CA GLY A 341 23.98 -1.22 -40.35
C GLY A 341 25.23 -0.72 -39.62
N GLY A 342 26.10 -0.02 -40.45
CA GLY A 342 27.23 0.73 -39.83
C GLY A 342 26.82 2.16 -39.44
N LEU A 343 26.96 2.44 -38.04
CA LEU A 343 26.45 3.77 -37.61
C LEU A 343 27.60 4.62 -37.05
N THR A 344 28.86 4.26 -37.26
CA THR A 344 29.97 4.97 -36.57
C THR A 344 30.75 5.80 -37.59
N ASN A 345 30.48 5.56 -38.82
CA ASN A 345 31.22 6.34 -39.83
C ASN A 345 30.48 7.62 -40.18
N SER A 346 31.14 8.45 -41.15
CA SER A 346 30.62 9.80 -41.49
C SER A 346 29.22 9.70 -42.11
N THR A 347 28.83 8.42 -42.61
CA THR A 347 27.47 8.23 -43.14
C THR A 347 26.99 6.81 -42.80
N PRO A 348 25.64 6.68 -42.60
CA PRO A 348 25.12 5.33 -42.31
C PRO A 348 25.32 4.37 -43.49
N ARG A 349 25.75 3.17 -43.09
CA ARG A 349 26.04 2.19 -44.15
C ARG A 349 25.31 0.87 -43.84
N PHE A 350 24.91 0.29 -44.92
CA PHE A 350 24.29 -1.05 -44.79
C PHE A 350 25.04 -2.06 -45.67
N THR A 351 25.58 -3.08 -44.95
CA THR A 351 26.40 -4.08 -45.69
C THR A 351 25.70 -5.43 -45.64
N ASN A 352 25.24 -5.89 -46.90
CA ASN A 352 24.57 -7.20 -46.95
C ASN A 352 24.70 -7.79 -48.36
N SER A 353 24.73 -9.17 -48.42
CA SER A 353 24.98 -9.82 -49.73
C SER A 353 23.66 -10.17 -50.42
N ASN A 354 22.49 -10.08 -49.72
CA ASN A 354 21.20 -10.46 -50.32
C ASN A 354 20.63 -9.29 -51.13
N PRO A 355 20.36 -9.52 -52.46
CA PRO A 355 19.92 -8.45 -53.38
C PRO A 355 18.52 -7.95 -53.03
N LEU A 356 17.69 -8.83 -52.46
CA LEU A 356 16.33 -8.40 -52.07
C LEU A 356 16.36 -7.38 -50.93
N LEU A 357 17.24 -7.64 -49.95
CA LEU A 357 17.35 -6.68 -48.81
C LEU A 357 17.95 -5.36 -49.26
N GLN A 358 18.88 -5.49 -50.21
CA GLN A 358 19.52 -4.26 -50.72
C GLN A 358 18.50 -3.37 -51.44
N THR A 359 17.65 -3.99 -52.25
CA THR A 359 16.66 -3.22 -53.01
C THR A 359 15.63 -2.59 -52.07
N GLU A 360 15.18 -3.41 -51.04
CA GLU A 360 14.17 -2.85 -50.12
C GLU A 360 14.77 -1.73 -49.24
N PHE A 361 16.02 -2.00 -48.87
CA PHE A 361 16.67 -0.93 -48.09
C PHE A 361 16.82 0.35 -48.92
N SER A 362 17.19 0.28 -50.20
CA SER A 362 17.32 1.48 -51.05
C SER A 362 15.97 2.18 -51.24
N GLN A 363 14.94 1.36 -51.36
CA GLN A 363 13.60 1.94 -51.52
C GLN A 363 13.16 2.66 -50.23
N ALA A 364 13.45 1.98 -49.11
CA ALA A 364 13.06 2.61 -47.82
C ALA A 364 13.80 3.93 -47.61
N VAL A 365 15.12 4.00 -48.10
CA VAL A 365 15.91 5.25 -47.93
C VAL A 365 15.34 6.33 -48.87
N THR A 366 14.92 5.91 -50.03
CA THR A 366 14.35 6.90 -50.96
C THR A 366 13.01 7.42 -50.43
N GLU A 367 12.21 6.53 -49.84
CA GLU A 367 10.89 6.91 -49.28
C GLU A 367 11.05 7.80 -48.04
N PHE A 368 12.21 7.61 -47.32
CA PHE A 368 12.48 8.45 -46.12
C PHE A 368 12.58 9.93 -46.49
N GLY A 369 12.94 10.19 -47.85
CA GLY A 369 12.85 11.58 -48.36
C GLY A 369 14.20 12.30 -48.24
N GLY A 370 14.81 12.84 -49.48
CA GLY A 370 15.99 13.74 -49.43
C GLY A 370 17.29 12.94 -49.30
N LEU A 371 17.19 11.49 -49.49
CA LEU A 371 18.40 10.66 -49.35
C LEU A 371 18.54 9.74 -50.56
N SER A 372 19.78 9.49 -50.97
CA SER A 372 20.03 8.49 -52.02
C SER A 372 21.07 7.47 -51.56
N VAL A 373 21.05 6.33 -52.29
CA VAL A 373 21.98 5.25 -51.86
C VAL A 373 23.08 5.12 -52.95
N ARG A 374 24.29 5.12 -52.45
CA ARG A 374 25.41 4.84 -53.37
C ARG A 374 25.99 3.45 -53.11
N TRP A 375 26.27 2.81 -54.28
CA TRP A 375 26.81 1.43 -54.15
C TRP A 375 28.35 1.47 -54.08
N GLU A 376 28.78 0.80 -53.03
CA GLU A 376 30.26 0.68 -52.99
C GLU A 376 30.66 -0.79 -53.21
N ASP A 377 30.98 -1.08 -54.50
CA ASP A 377 31.28 -2.49 -54.87
C ASP A 377 32.81 -2.68 -54.97
N SER A 378 33.36 -3.59 -54.13
CA SER A 378 34.82 -3.88 -54.21
C SER A 378 35.08 -4.93 -55.28
N GLN A 379 34.49 -4.89 -56.52
CA GLN A 379 34.79 -5.77 -57.66
C GLN A 379 34.88 -7.24 -57.22
N GLY A 380 34.06 -7.76 -56.17
CA GLY A 380 33.90 -9.21 -55.90
C GLY A 380 34.81 -9.67 -54.75
N GLN A 381 35.63 -8.81 -54.08
CA GLN A 381 36.56 -9.22 -53.00
C GLN A 381 35.91 -9.03 -51.63
N ARG A 382 34.73 -8.14 -51.48
CA ARG A 382 34.07 -7.94 -50.18
C ARG A 382 32.56 -7.78 -50.41
N THR A 383 31.76 -8.16 -49.38
CA THR A 383 30.30 -7.98 -49.39
C THR A 383 29.93 -6.51 -49.67
N PRO A 384 29.06 -6.26 -50.73
CA PRO A 384 28.68 -4.92 -51.15
C PRO A 384 28.03 -4.11 -50.01
N SER A 385 28.47 -2.77 -49.92
CA SER A 385 27.93 -1.89 -48.87
C SER A 385 27.19 -0.70 -49.50
N LEU A 386 25.95 -0.43 -48.92
CA LEU A 386 25.16 0.72 -49.40
C LEU A 386 25.33 1.92 -48.45
N CYS A 387 25.83 3.00 -49.13
CA CYS A 387 26.05 4.20 -48.29
C CYS A 387 24.92 5.21 -48.55
N VAL A 388 24.41 5.70 -47.35
CA VAL A 388 23.28 6.63 -47.49
C VAL A 388 23.84 8.06 -47.52
N ARG A 389 23.44 8.82 -48.65
CA ARG A 389 23.91 10.22 -48.78
C ARG A 389 22.71 11.12 -49.05
N GLY A 390 23.04 12.45 -48.76
CA GLY A 390 22.00 13.42 -49.13
C GLY A 390 21.79 13.47 -50.66
N ASP A 391 20.53 13.41 -51.05
CA ASP A 391 20.21 13.52 -52.50
C ASP A 391 20.37 14.97 -52.96
N LEU A 392 21.48 15.26 -53.76
CA LEU A 392 21.83 16.64 -54.14
C LEU A 392 20.79 17.22 -55.09
N GLU A 393 20.11 16.35 -55.87
CA GLU A 393 19.04 16.81 -56.79
C GLU A 393 17.77 17.17 -56.02
N PHE A 394 17.47 16.45 -55.04
CA PHE A 394 16.33 16.74 -54.13
C PHE A 394 16.60 18.00 -53.31
N ILE A 395 17.82 18.20 -52.79
CA ILE A 395 18.17 19.39 -51.98
C ILE A 395 18.12 20.64 -52.87
N ALA A 396 18.47 20.47 -54.12
CA ALA A 396 18.43 21.62 -55.05
C ALA A 396 16.97 22.02 -55.33
N THR A 397 16.10 21.03 -55.47
CA THR A 397 14.68 21.31 -55.72
C THR A 397 14.04 21.96 -54.49
N GLN A 398 14.33 21.54 -53.29
CA GLN A 398 13.77 22.11 -52.05
C GLN A 398 14.31 23.52 -51.78
N ARG A 399 15.53 23.74 -52.25
CA ARG A 399 16.07 25.11 -52.11
C ARG A 399 15.32 26.08 -53.02
N GLN A 400 14.99 25.49 -54.10
CA GLN A 400 14.24 26.36 -55.03
C GLN A 400 12.84 26.66 -54.48
N LEU A 401 12.23 25.72 -53.87
CA LEU A 401 10.91 25.93 -53.24
C LEU A 401 11.01 26.89 -52.06
N PHE A 402 12.12 26.76 -51.31
CA PHE A 402 12.38 27.73 -50.22
C PHE A 402 12.52 29.15 -50.78
N ALA A 403 13.24 29.24 -51.85
CA ALA A 403 13.47 30.58 -52.45
C ALA A 403 12.14 31.19 -52.94
N GLU A 404 11.31 30.34 -53.45
CA GLU A 404 10.01 30.83 -53.96
C GLU A 404 9.10 31.24 -52.80
N SER A 405 9.12 30.48 -51.77
CA SER A 405 8.31 30.82 -50.59
C SER A 405 8.83 32.09 -49.91
N LEU A 406 10.11 32.21 -49.90
CA LEU A 406 10.70 33.43 -49.28
C LEU A 406 10.37 34.67 -50.10
N LYS A 407 10.32 34.50 -51.44
CA LYS A 407 9.97 35.66 -52.31
C LYS A 407 8.50 36.07 -52.10
N ILE A 408 7.73 35.04 -51.95
CA ILE A 408 6.28 35.30 -51.76
C ILE A 408 6.06 35.94 -50.38
N ALA A 409 6.77 35.47 -49.42
CA ALA A 409 6.62 35.98 -48.04
C ALA A 409 7.12 37.43 -47.93
N ILE A 410 8.13 37.78 -48.68
CA ILE A 410 8.69 39.15 -48.63
C ILE A 410 7.75 40.10 -49.38
N SER A 411 7.12 39.56 -50.46
CA SER A 411 6.22 40.41 -51.27
C SER A 411 4.88 40.61 -50.55
N SER A 412 4.38 39.67 -49.86
CA SER A 412 3.09 39.73 -49.16
C SER A 412 3.16 40.62 -47.92
N ARG A 413 4.30 40.99 -47.45
CA ARG A 413 4.40 41.75 -46.19
C ARG A 413 5.08 43.10 -46.43
N SER A 414 5.21 43.51 -47.76
CA SER A 414 5.76 44.80 -48.22
C SER A 414 7.05 45.16 -47.47
N LEU A 415 7.87 44.18 -47.08
CA LEU A 415 9.16 44.44 -46.40
C LEU A 415 10.26 44.63 -47.46
N SER A 416 11.07 45.82 -47.33
CA SER A 416 12.21 46.01 -48.25
C SER A 416 13.38 45.09 -47.88
N ALA A 417 13.93 44.35 -48.98
CA ALA A 417 15.06 43.42 -48.81
C ALA A 417 16.17 44.02 -47.93
N LYS A 418 16.21 45.40 -47.81
CA LYS A 418 17.22 46.10 -46.99
C LYS A 418 16.81 46.13 -45.51
N LYS A 419 15.66 46.27 -45.25
CA LYS A 419 15.15 46.28 -43.86
C LYS A 419 15.17 44.86 -43.26
N LEU A 420 14.87 43.88 -44.04
CA LEU A 420 14.90 42.48 -43.59
C LEU A 420 16.35 41.99 -43.39
N SER A 421 17.23 42.44 -44.28
CA SER A 421 18.65 42.05 -44.10
C SER A 421 19.25 42.71 -42.85
N ASP A 422 18.81 43.93 -42.38
CA ASP A 422 19.30 44.61 -41.16
C ASP A 422 18.74 43.96 -39.90
N GLU A 423 17.56 43.48 -40.05
CA GLU A 423 16.92 42.81 -38.88
C GLU A 423 17.49 41.42 -38.67
N LEU A 424 17.98 40.82 -39.72
CA LEU A 424 18.50 39.44 -39.61
C LEU A 424 20.03 39.47 -39.40
N GLY A 425 20.64 40.77 -39.42
CA GLY A 425 22.11 40.90 -39.19
C GLY A 425 22.92 40.28 -40.33
N VAL A 426 22.29 40.18 -41.66
CA VAL A 426 23.02 39.58 -42.80
C VAL A 426 23.10 40.61 -43.92
N THR A 427 24.08 40.44 -44.88
CA THR A 427 24.24 41.40 -45.99
C THR A 427 23.14 41.20 -47.04
N PRO A 428 22.69 42.28 -47.68
CA PRO A 428 21.63 42.22 -48.71
C PRO A 428 22.02 41.29 -49.86
N SER A 429 23.28 41.11 -50.14
CA SER A 429 23.74 40.15 -51.19
C SER A 429 23.45 38.71 -50.79
N LEU A 430 23.57 38.36 -49.56
CA LEU A 430 23.31 37.01 -49.05
C LEU A 430 21.80 36.70 -49.07
N LEU A 431 20.97 37.70 -48.84
CA LEU A 431 19.51 37.53 -48.92
C LEU A 431 19.07 37.35 -50.38
N CYS A 432 19.76 38.00 -51.30
CA CYS A 432 19.48 37.80 -52.74
C CYS A 432 19.88 36.39 -53.19
N MET A 433 20.92 35.98 -52.65
CA MET A 433 21.36 34.60 -52.98
C MET A 433 20.38 33.57 -52.41
N TRP A 434 19.74 33.86 -51.23
CA TRP A 434 18.71 32.94 -50.67
C TRP A 434 17.46 32.96 -51.56
N GLN A 435 17.05 34.09 -52.14
CA GLN A 435 15.84 34.24 -53.00
C GLN A 435 16.06 33.57 -54.36
N LYS A 436 17.38 33.32 -54.66
CA LYS A 436 17.67 32.66 -55.96
C LYS A 436 17.92 31.17 -55.75
N GLY A 437 17.87 30.78 -54.38
CA GLY A 437 17.98 29.33 -54.05
C GLY A 437 19.41 28.81 -54.22
N GLU A 438 20.43 29.73 -54.40
CA GLU A 438 21.85 29.35 -54.58
C GLU A 438 22.48 28.93 -53.25
N CYS A 439 21.95 29.53 -52.10
CA CYS A 439 22.40 29.09 -50.76
C CYS A 439 21.29 29.37 -49.75
N VAL A 440 21.42 28.71 -48.55
CA VAL A 440 20.36 28.89 -47.52
C VAL A 440 21.02 29.35 -46.21
N PRO A 441 20.17 30.01 -45.39
CA PRO A 441 20.76 30.51 -44.14
C PRO A 441 21.16 29.38 -43.18
N ASN A 442 22.20 29.66 -42.28
CA ASN A 442 22.49 28.65 -41.23
C ASN A 442 21.34 28.53 -40.23
N ASP A 443 21.37 27.44 -39.44
CA ASP A 443 20.18 27.06 -38.63
C ASP A 443 19.73 28.21 -37.73
N ASP A 444 20.65 28.97 -37.12
CA ASP A 444 20.30 30.07 -36.20
C ASP A 444 19.67 31.24 -36.96
N THR A 445 20.18 31.49 -38.12
CA THR A 445 19.68 32.62 -38.94
C THR A 445 18.36 32.23 -39.63
N PHE A 446 18.18 30.94 -39.90
CA PHE A 446 16.92 30.43 -40.48
C PHE A 446 15.79 30.52 -39.46
N GLN A 447 16.06 30.21 -38.16
CA GLN A 447 15.03 30.35 -37.11
C GLN A 447 14.65 31.82 -36.89
N LEU A 448 15.68 32.62 -36.99
CA LEU A 448 15.44 34.08 -36.83
C LEU A 448 14.64 34.61 -38.03
N LEU A 449 14.91 34.09 -39.19
CA LEU A 449 14.15 34.49 -40.40
C LEU A 449 12.69 34.07 -40.28
N CYS A 450 12.38 32.85 -39.72
CA CYS A 450 10.99 32.39 -39.53
C CYS A 450 10.27 33.24 -38.49
N LYS A 451 11.01 33.61 -37.45
CA LYS A 451 10.41 34.45 -36.40
C LYS A 451 10.11 35.87 -36.92
N THR A 452 10.98 36.33 -37.73
CA THR A 452 10.84 37.72 -38.22
C THR A 452 9.73 37.79 -39.28
N LEU A 453 9.51 36.69 -39.91
CA LEU A 453 8.50 36.71 -40.98
C LEU A 453 7.21 36.04 -40.49
N GLY A 454 7.19 35.69 -39.09
CA GLY A 454 5.97 35.14 -38.45
C GLY A 454 5.50 33.86 -39.13
N MET A 455 6.40 33.11 -39.80
CA MET A 455 6.03 31.87 -40.50
C MET A 455 6.65 30.67 -39.78
N GLU A 456 5.82 29.63 -39.84
CA GLU A 456 6.31 28.38 -39.19
C GLU A 456 7.38 27.71 -40.06
N LEU A 457 8.35 26.93 -39.49
CA LEU A 457 9.50 26.25 -40.15
C LEU A 457 9.02 25.33 -41.26
N GLU A 458 7.87 24.77 -41.16
CA GLU A 458 7.36 23.78 -42.13
C GLU A 458 6.88 24.47 -43.41
N GLU A 459 6.69 25.80 -43.24
CA GLU A 459 6.23 26.57 -44.42
C GLU A 459 7.38 26.91 -45.36
N PHE A 460 8.58 26.95 -44.82
CA PHE A 460 9.77 27.25 -45.65
C PHE A 460 10.50 25.96 -45.99
N ALA A 461 10.32 24.97 -45.17
CA ALA A 461 11.01 23.69 -45.41
C ALA A 461 10.11 22.54 -44.94
N PRO A 462 9.31 22.09 -45.78
CA PRO A 462 8.30 21.05 -45.45
C PRO A 462 8.97 19.73 -45.02
N HIS A 463 10.26 19.57 -45.37
CA HIS A 463 10.93 18.30 -45.00
C HIS A 463 12.12 18.58 -44.09
N GLU A 464 12.06 19.69 -43.26
CA GLU A 464 13.02 20.09 -42.22
C GLU A 464 14.23 20.81 -42.83
N PHE A 465 14.92 21.58 -42.08
CA PHE A 465 16.01 22.47 -42.52
C PHE A 465 17.15 21.68 -43.16
N ALA A 466 17.33 20.41 -42.77
CA ALA A 466 18.42 19.57 -43.29
C ALA A 466 18.18 19.22 -44.77
N SER A 467 16.93 19.40 -45.25
CA SER A 467 16.54 19.03 -46.63
C SER A 467 16.85 20.18 -47.61
N ILE A 468 17.31 21.40 -47.10
CA ILE A 468 17.56 22.58 -47.99
C ILE A 468 19.01 23.02 -47.82
N SER A 469 19.80 22.42 -46.76
CA SER A 469 21.21 22.83 -46.52
C SER A 469 22.15 21.69 -46.94
N GLU A 470 23.23 22.01 -47.81
CA GLU A 470 24.24 21.05 -48.31
C GLU A 470 25.25 20.69 -47.22
N SER A 471 25.39 21.56 -46.17
CA SER A 471 26.40 21.40 -45.10
C SER A 471 25.76 20.81 -43.84
N SER A 472 24.46 20.48 -43.91
CA SER A 472 23.76 19.96 -42.72
C SER A 472 23.81 18.43 -42.69
N LYS A 473 23.98 17.91 -41.52
CA LYS A 473 24.01 16.45 -41.29
C LYS A 473 22.81 15.77 -41.96
N ASN A 474 23.05 14.62 -42.60
CA ASN A 474 22.00 13.81 -43.27
C ASN A 474 20.76 13.63 -42.36
N ALA A 475 19.54 13.82 -42.97
CA ALA A 475 18.26 13.72 -42.23
C ALA A 475 18.16 12.39 -41.48
N LEU A 476 18.74 11.33 -42.03
CA LEU A 476 18.75 10.02 -41.35
C LEU A 476 19.68 10.03 -40.13
N ILE A 477 20.76 10.77 -40.20
CA ILE A 477 21.69 10.86 -39.05
C ILE A 477 21.03 11.64 -37.91
N ILE A 478 20.33 12.68 -38.23
CA ILE A 478 19.66 13.49 -37.19
C ILE A 478 18.57 12.63 -36.50
N TRP A 479 17.90 11.90 -37.43
CA TRP A 479 16.85 11.02 -36.89
C TRP A 479 17.46 9.93 -36.00
N LEU A 480 18.58 9.31 -36.39
CA LEU A 480 19.22 8.25 -35.58
C LEU A 480 19.82 8.85 -34.30
N GLU A 481 20.26 10.15 -34.34
CA GLU A 481 20.77 10.79 -33.11
C GLU A 481 19.65 11.01 -32.10
N LYS A 482 18.49 11.34 -32.70
CA LYS A 482 17.35 11.54 -31.78
C LYS A 482 16.97 10.23 -31.09
N LEU A 483 17.26 9.15 -31.80
CA LEU A 483 16.87 7.83 -31.25
C LEU A 483 18.01 7.24 -30.42
N GLY A 484 19.19 8.01 -30.42
CA GLY A 484 20.37 7.59 -29.61
C GLY A 484 21.12 6.44 -30.25
N LEU A 485 20.99 6.17 -31.50
CA LEU A 485 21.62 5.00 -32.15
C LEU A 485 22.86 5.42 -32.94
N TRP A 486 22.90 6.78 -33.36
CA TRP A 486 24.05 7.21 -34.20
C TRP A 486 25.34 7.25 -33.36
N GLY A 487 26.48 6.71 -33.88
CA GLY A 487 27.79 6.77 -33.17
C GLY A 487 28.01 5.52 -32.30
N LYS A 488 26.99 4.60 -32.32
CA LYS A 488 27.12 3.40 -31.47
C LYS A 488 27.66 2.22 -32.31
N ASN A 489 28.62 1.56 -31.73
CA ASN A 489 29.15 0.36 -32.44
C ASN A 489 28.26 -0.85 -32.20
N ALA A 490 28.49 -2.00 -32.78
CA ALA A 490 27.62 -3.20 -32.71
C ALA A 490 27.41 -3.66 -31.26
N ASN A 491 28.34 -3.35 -30.26
CA ASN A 491 28.20 -3.78 -28.85
C ASN A 491 27.25 -2.87 -28.08
N ALA A 492 27.14 -1.66 -28.58
CA ALA A 492 26.39 -0.68 -27.77
C ALA A 492 25.01 -0.45 -28.39
N LYS A 493 24.71 -1.22 -29.52
CA LYS A 493 23.40 -1.00 -30.16
C LYS A 493 22.26 -1.53 -29.29
N THR A 494 21.17 -0.73 -29.21
CA THR A 494 19.98 -1.13 -28.42
C THR A 494 18.71 -0.77 -29.20
N ILE A 495 17.60 -1.43 -28.78
CA ILE A 495 16.33 -1.10 -29.43
C ILE A 495 15.79 0.21 -28.82
N PRO A 496 15.49 1.21 -29.64
CA PRO A 496 14.98 2.49 -29.13
C PRO A 496 13.62 2.33 -28.44
N SER A 497 13.38 3.23 -27.48
CA SER A 497 12.19 3.12 -26.60
C SER A 497 10.89 3.20 -27.44
N ILE A 498 10.95 3.93 -28.62
CA ILE A 498 9.73 4.12 -29.42
C ILE A 498 9.27 2.77 -29.98
N VAL A 499 10.21 1.81 -30.17
CA VAL A 499 9.85 0.51 -30.78
C VAL A 499 9.02 -0.31 -29.78
N PHE A 500 9.22 -0.14 -28.44
CA PHE A 500 8.48 -0.93 -27.43
C PHE A 500 7.05 -0.43 -27.32
N LYS A 501 6.73 0.77 -27.96
CA LYS A 501 5.38 1.36 -27.85
C LYS A 501 4.62 1.17 -29.18
N LEU A 502 5.26 0.49 -30.14
CA LEU A 502 4.63 0.36 -31.47
C LEU A 502 3.48 -0.65 -31.40
N GLU A 503 2.56 -0.45 -32.37
CA GLU A 503 1.45 -1.42 -32.47
C GLU A 503 1.97 -2.78 -32.97
N LYS A 504 1.19 -3.76 -32.72
CA LYS A 504 1.60 -5.17 -32.95
C LYS A 504 2.06 -5.36 -34.40
N SER A 505 1.39 -4.81 -35.46
CA SER A 505 1.76 -5.03 -36.87
C SER A 505 3.11 -4.39 -37.21
N GLN A 506 3.42 -3.20 -36.65
CA GLN A 506 4.70 -2.52 -36.93
C GLN A 506 5.85 -3.18 -36.17
N LEU A 507 5.53 -3.66 -34.96
CA LEU A 507 6.59 -4.38 -34.21
C LEU A 507 6.96 -5.68 -34.93
N SER A 508 5.87 -6.33 -35.48
CA SER A 508 6.12 -7.55 -36.29
C SER A 508 6.99 -7.22 -37.50
N LEU A 509 6.67 -6.09 -38.12
CA LEU A 509 7.47 -5.68 -39.30
C LEU A 509 8.92 -5.36 -38.91
N PHE A 510 9.06 -4.70 -37.82
CA PHE A 510 10.44 -4.37 -37.34
C PHE A 510 11.24 -5.64 -37.09
N LEU A 511 10.66 -6.66 -36.34
CA LEU A 511 11.39 -7.91 -36.02
C LEU A 511 11.65 -8.71 -37.31
N ASN A 512 10.68 -8.61 -38.21
CA ASN A 512 10.84 -9.32 -39.49
C ASN A 512 12.10 -8.83 -40.24
N ARG A 513 12.28 -7.47 -40.25
CA ARG A 513 13.45 -6.94 -40.97
C ARG A 513 14.74 -7.13 -40.17
N LEU A 514 14.56 -7.07 -38.93
CA LEU A 514 15.77 -7.28 -38.10
C LEU A 514 16.31 -8.71 -38.27
N PHE A 515 15.36 -9.74 -38.26
CA PHE A 515 15.80 -11.15 -38.38
C PHE A 515 16.28 -11.43 -39.80
N ALA A 516 15.89 -10.58 -40.75
CA ALA A 516 16.39 -10.76 -42.13
C ALA A 516 17.89 -10.53 -42.22
N THR A 517 18.41 -9.90 -41.29
CA THR A 517 19.87 -9.64 -41.34
C THR A 517 20.63 -10.80 -40.70
N ASP A 518 20.68 -10.84 -39.40
CA ASP A 518 21.55 -11.82 -38.72
C ASP A 518 20.70 -12.99 -38.21
N GLY A 519 19.43 -13.09 -38.65
CA GLY A 519 18.56 -14.23 -38.25
C GLY A 519 18.74 -15.42 -39.19
N TRP A 520 18.50 -16.55 -38.63
CA TRP A 520 18.63 -17.74 -39.49
C TRP A 520 17.54 -18.75 -39.13
N ALA A 521 17.29 -19.62 -40.10
CA ALA A 521 16.38 -20.77 -39.89
C ALA A 521 17.00 -22.02 -40.54
N THR A 522 17.19 -23.01 -39.62
CA THR A 522 17.87 -24.19 -40.21
C THR A 522 17.32 -25.47 -39.56
N LEU A 523 17.65 -26.63 -40.29
CA LEU A 523 17.35 -27.96 -39.73
C LEU A 523 18.65 -28.63 -39.24
N LEU A 524 18.63 -28.98 -37.90
CA LEU A 524 19.85 -29.64 -37.35
C LEU A 524 19.96 -31.08 -37.88
N ASN A 525 21.22 -31.61 -37.83
CA ASN A 525 21.47 -32.99 -38.30
C ASN A 525 20.57 -34.01 -37.59
N SER A 526 20.06 -33.57 -36.43
CA SER A 526 19.16 -34.39 -35.60
C SER A 526 17.71 -34.33 -36.11
N GLY A 527 17.50 -33.50 -37.22
CA GLY A 527 16.12 -33.39 -37.77
C GLY A 527 15.29 -32.35 -37.00
N GLN A 528 15.82 -31.60 -35.94
CA GLN A 528 15.12 -30.58 -35.12
C GLN A 528 15.25 -29.21 -35.79
N SER A 529 13.99 -28.56 -35.93
CA SER A 529 13.96 -27.20 -36.52
C SER A 529 14.41 -26.14 -35.50
N GLN A 530 15.23 -25.24 -36.03
CA GLN A 530 15.77 -24.20 -35.12
C GLN A 530 15.82 -22.87 -35.87
N LEU A 531 15.29 -21.81 -35.10
CA LEU A 531 15.46 -20.42 -35.58
C LEU A 531 16.28 -19.62 -34.57
N GLY A 532 16.99 -18.64 -35.14
CA GLY A 532 17.79 -17.94 -34.10
C GLY A 532 18.32 -16.62 -34.64
N TYR A 533 18.78 -15.86 -33.75
CA TYR A 533 19.41 -14.56 -34.06
C TYR A 533 20.68 -14.37 -33.23
N CYS A 534 21.70 -13.79 -33.94
CA CYS A 534 22.98 -13.65 -33.22
C CYS A 534 23.40 -12.17 -33.23
N THR A 535 23.83 -11.76 -32.00
CA THR A 535 24.36 -10.37 -31.92
C THR A 535 25.45 -10.30 -30.84
N VAL A 536 26.29 -9.29 -30.93
CA VAL A 536 27.41 -9.14 -29.97
C VAL A 536 26.95 -8.28 -28.79
N SER A 537 25.79 -7.63 -28.93
CA SER A 537 25.26 -6.80 -27.83
C SER A 537 24.31 -7.63 -26.95
N GLU A 538 24.68 -7.76 -25.69
CA GLU A 538 23.83 -8.53 -24.75
C GLU A 538 22.49 -7.83 -24.53
N LYS A 539 22.56 -6.51 -24.38
CA LYS A 539 21.31 -5.75 -24.14
C LYS A 539 20.33 -5.90 -25.31
N LEU A 540 20.82 -5.83 -26.54
CA LEU A 540 19.94 -5.98 -27.73
C LEU A 540 19.33 -7.39 -27.78
N ALA A 541 20.17 -8.36 -27.49
CA ALA A 541 19.66 -9.75 -27.50
C ALA A 541 18.55 -9.94 -26.46
N ARG A 542 18.68 -9.33 -25.27
CA ARG A 542 17.65 -9.48 -24.22
C ARG A 542 16.38 -8.74 -24.61
N GLN A 543 16.57 -7.55 -25.28
CA GLN A 543 15.38 -6.78 -25.69
C GLN A 543 14.61 -7.51 -26.79
N ILE A 544 15.43 -8.20 -27.69
CA ILE A 544 14.73 -8.99 -28.75
C ILE A 544 14.01 -10.17 -28.11
N GLN A 545 14.77 -10.76 -27.07
CA GLN A 545 14.11 -11.89 -26.36
C GLN A 545 12.79 -11.43 -25.71
N HIS A 546 12.74 -10.23 -25.13
CA HIS A 546 11.51 -9.69 -24.50
C HIS A 546 10.43 -9.44 -25.56
N LEU A 547 10.83 -8.82 -26.79
CA LEU A 547 9.81 -8.53 -27.82
C LEU A 547 9.20 -9.83 -28.36
N LEU A 548 10.05 -10.89 -28.46
CA LEU A 548 9.51 -12.17 -28.94
C LEU A 548 8.52 -12.75 -27.93
N LEU A 549 8.79 -12.48 -26.55
CA LEU A 549 7.86 -12.99 -25.52
C LEU A 549 6.50 -12.31 -25.64
N ARG A 550 6.42 -11.10 -26.20
CA ARG A 550 5.13 -10.38 -26.37
C ARG A 550 4.25 -11.08 -27.40
N PHE A 551 4.98 -11.85 -28.31
CA PHE A 551 4.19 -12.60 -29.33
C PHE A 551 3.99 -14.04 -28.88
N GLY A 552 4.41 -14.28 -27.54
CA GLY A 552 4.23 -15.67 -27.04
C GLY A 552 5.33 -16.60 -27.54
N ILE A 553 6.44 -16.01 -28.05
CA ILE A 553 7.55 -16.84 -28.57
C ILE A 553 8.63 -16.96 -27.49
N ILE A 554 8.93 -18.18 -27.09
CA ILE A 554 9.94 -18.40 -26.04
C ILE A 554 11.31 -18.64 -26.69
N ALA A 555 12.25 -17.74 -26.36
CA ALA A 555 13.59 -17.86 -26.98
C ALA A 555 14.65 -18.03 -25.88
N ALA A 556 15.64 -18.94 -26.17
CA ALA A 556 16.73 -19.14 -25.20
C ALA A 556 17.97 -18.32 -25.61
N LEU A 557 18.54 -17.68 -24.61
CA LEU A 557 19.72 -16.83 -24.88
C LEU A 557 20.99 -17.57 -24.41
N LYS A 558 21.95 -17.72 -25.38
CA LYS A 558 23.21 -18.44 -25.05
C LYS A 558 24.41 -17.57 -25.44
N LYS A 559 25.46 -17.84 -24.59
CA LYS A 559 26.72 -17.12 -24.90
C LYS A 559 27.64 -18.01 -25.76
N ARG A 560 28.06 -17.43 -27.01
CA ARG A 560 28.96 -18.23 -27.88
C ARG A 560 30.18 -17.41 -28.29
N SER A 561 31.29 -18.23 -28.41
CA SER A 561 32.51 -17.58 -28.94
C SER A 561 32.58 -17.75 -30.46
N VAL A 562 32.49 -16.58 -31.10
CA VAL A 562 32.49 -16.64 -32.57
C VAL A 562 33.84 -16.13 -33.11
N LYS A 563 34.39 -16.86 -34.13
CA LYS A 563 35.68 -16.48 -34.75
C LYS A 563 35.49 -15.33 -35.75
N TYR A 564 36.06 -14.24 -35.32
CA TYR A 564 36.06 -13.12 -36.30
C TYR A 564 37.51 -12.81 -36.72
N ASN A 565 37.72 -12.98 -38.16
CA ASN A 565 38.98 -12.72 -38.89
C ASN A 565 40.13 -13.58 -38.34
N SER A 566 40.70 -13.55 -36.91
CA SER A 566 41.80 -14.31 -36.29
C SER A 566 41.70 -14.24 -34.76
N THR A 567 40.58 -13.56 -34.11
CA THR A 567 40.33 -13.37 -32.66
C THR A 567 38.90 -13.83 -32.36
N ARG A 568 38.77 -14.64 -31.25
CA ARG A 568 37.45 -15.14 -30.81
C ARG A 568 36.71 -14.04 -30.01
N ARG A 569 35.54 -13.68 -30.55
CA ARG A 569 34.74 -12.68 -29.82
C ARG A 569 33.49 -13.35 -29.23
N LEU A 570 33.18 -12.78 -28.09
CA LEU A 570 31.99 -13.33 -27.40
C LEU A 570 30.71 -12.73 -27.99
N ALA A 571 29.79 -13.69 -28.52
CA ALA A 571 28.51 -13.20 -29.07
C ALA A 571 27.34 -13.90 -28.37
N TRP A 572 26.20 -13.17 -28.46
CA TRP A 572 24.99 -13.73 -27.81
C TRP A 572 24.04 -14.27 -28.88
N GLN A 573 23.62 -15.49 -28.64
CA GLN A 573 22.78 -16.15 -29.65
C GLN A 573 21.42 -16.48 -29.03
N LEU A 574 20.36 -16.07 -29.83
CA LEU A 574 18.99 -16.40 -29.40
C LEU A 574 18.48 -17.60 -30.21
N ASP A 575 18.04 -18.57 -29.44
CA ASP A 575 17.61 -19.80 -30.15
C ASP A 575 16.11 -20.03 -29.86
N ILE A 576 15.41 -20.25 -30.99
CA ILE A 576 14.00 -20.66 -30.87
C ILE A 576 13.88 -22.12 -31.34
N THR A 577 13.57 -22.92 -30.36
CA THR A 577 13.62 -24.36 -30.72
C THR A 577 12.24 -24.99 -30.50
N ASP A 578 11.39 -24.28 -29.77
CA ASP A 578 10.05 -24.85 -29.46
C ASP A 578 9.16 -24.77 -30.71
N ALA A 579 8.45 -25.88 -31.02
CA ALA A 579 7.64 -25.98 -32.26
C ALA A 579 6.52 -24.94 -32.27
N LEU A 580 5.80 -24.79 -31.07
CA LEU A 580 4.72 -23.78 -31.01
C LEU A 580 5.29 -22.37 -31.20
N SER A 581 6.46 -22.06 -30.58
CA SER A 581 7.08 -20.73 -30.75
C SER A 581 7.51 -20.50 -32.20
N ILE A 582 7.98 -21.58 -32.88
CA ILE A 582 8.42 -21.43 -34.27
C ILE A 582 7.20 -21.22 -35.18
N LYS A 583 6.09 -21.91 -34.82
CA LYS A 583 4.86 -21.70 -35.62
C LYS A 583 4.35 -20.26 -35.45
N ASN A 584 4.35 -19.85 -34.14
CA ASN A 584 3.91 -18.47 -33.89
C ASN A 584 4.82 -17.44 -34.57
N PHE A 585 6.16 -17.76 -34.59
CA PHE A 585 7.12 -16.81 -35.23
C PHE A 585 6.87 -16.73 -36.73
N ILE A 586 6.59 -17.82 -37.38
CA ILE A 586 6.42 -17.81 -38.84
C ILE A 586 5.09 -17.15 -39.18
N ALA A 587 4.07 -17.43 -38.32
CA ALA A 587 2.73 -16.89 -38.62
C ALA A 587 2.68 -15.38 -38.36
N GLU A 588 3.40 -14.99 -37.34
CA GLU A 588 3.17 -13.58 -36.92
C GLU A 588 4.31 -12.68 -37.42
N ILE A 589 5.58 -13.21 -37.54
CA ILE A 589 6.72 -12.29 -37.81
C ILE A 589 7.35 -12.68 -39.15
N GLY A 590 7.79 -13.88 -39.36
CA GLY A 590 8.47 -14.31 -40.60
C GLY A 590 9.88 -13.72 -40.72
N ILE A 591 10.64 -14.18 -41.78
CA ILE A 591 11.97 -13.61 -42.06
C ILE A 591 12.02 -13.22 -43.54
N PHE A 592 12.12 -11.90 -43.66
CA PHE A 592 12.14 -11.42 -45.06
C PHE A 592 13.42 -11.87 -45.78
N GLY A 593 13.31 -12.51 -47.03
CA GLY A 593 14.49 -12.92 -47.82
C GLY A 593 14.92 -14.36 -47.50
N LYS A 594 14.23 -14.96 -46.51
CA LYS A 594 14.57 -16.37 -46.18
C LYS A 594 13.27 -17.18 -46.07
N GLU A 595 12.40 -17.04 -47.08
CA GLU A 595 11.08 -17.71 -47.01
C GLU A 595 11.23 -19.21 -47.33
N ALA A 596 12.15 -19.44 -48.22
CA ALA A 596 12.37 -20.86 -48.58
C ALA A 596 12.88 -21.67 -47.38
N ALA A 597 13.81 -21.03 -46.60
CA ALA A 597 14.33 -21.70 -45.39
C ALA A 597 13.21 -21.90 -44.35
N LEU A 598 12.29 -20.96 -44.20
CA LEU A 598 11.18 -21.10 -43.23
C LEU A 598 10.19 -22.17 -43.70
N ALA A 599 10.03 -22.23 -45.07
CA ALA A 599 9.13 -23.27 -45.61
C ALA A 599 9.67 -24.67 -45.33
N LYS A 600 11.02 -24.77 -45.41
CA LYS A 600 11.64 -26.08 -45.11
C LYS A 600 11.46 -26.46 -43.64
N VAL A 601 11.60 -25.49 -42.75
CA VAL A 601 11.45 -25.75 -41.30
C VAL A 601 9.98 -26.08 -41.00
N THR A 602 9.02 -25.39 -41.67
CA THR A 602 7.57 -25.63 -41.44
C THR A 602 7.18 -27.03 -41.92
N GLU A 603 7.71 -27.40 -43.11
CA GLU A 603 7.44 -28.75 -43.62
C GLU A 603 7.99 -29.83 -42.68
N ALA A 604 9.14 -29.53 -42.16
CA ALA A 604 9.77 -30.51 -41.23
C ALA A 604 8.96 -30.63 -39.94
N ILE A 605 8.34 -29.60 -39.43
CA ILE A 605 7.57 -29.65 -38.17
C ILE A 605 6.27 -30.42 -38.40
N TYR A 606 5.69 -30.35 -39.68
CA TYR A 606 4.42 -31.04 -39.96
C TYR A 606 4.65 -32.53 -40.22
N GLN A 607 5.85 -32.96 -40.70
CA GLN A 607 6.14 -34.36 -41.07
C GLN A 607 6.63 -35.17 -39.85
N LYS A 608 7.14 -34.52 -38.81
CA LYS A 608 7.64 -35.22 -37.61
C LYS A 608 6.75 -34.90 -36.41
N ARG A 609 6.24 -36.05 -35.69
CA ARG A 609 5.57 -35.80 -34.39
C ARG A 609 6.53 -35.15 -33.38
N TYR A 610 6.76 -33.84 -33.50
CA TYR A 610 7.69 -33.11 -32.61
C TYR A 610 7.27 -33.27 -31.15
N GLN A 611 8.06 -34.06 -30.39
CA GLN A 611 7.85 -34.14 -28.93
C GLN A 611 8.35 -32.87 -28.24
N THR A 612 7.60 -31.80 -28.12
CA THR A 612 8.05 -30.51 -27.55
C THR A 612 8.46 -30.70 -26.08
N ASN A 613 9.66 -31.16 -25.79
CA ASN A 613 10.13 -31.23 -24.39
C ASN A 613 10.26 -29.83 -23.78
N HIS A 614 9.53 -28.78 -24.44
CA HIS A 614 9.74 -27.40 -23.93
C HIS A 614 8.41 -26.82 -23.46
N ASP A 615 8.30 -26.28 -22.15
CA ASP A 615 7.13 -25.75 -21.40
C ASP A 615 6.42 -26.88 -20.65
N LEU A 616 7.23 -27.58 -19.93
CA LEU A 616 6.70 -28.70 -19.13
C LEU A 616 6.43 -28.24 -17.69
N ILE A 617 5.35 -28.83 -17.20
CA ILE A 617 5.09 -28.58 -15.77
C ILE A 617 6.01 -29.46 -14.91
N PRO A 618 6.74 -28.84 -14.03
CA PRO A 618 7.73 -29.59 -13.24
C PRO A 618 7.13 -30.89 -12.67
N VAL A 619 8.02 -31.97 -12.50
CA VAL A 619 7.63 -33.34 -12.11
C VAL A 619 6.95 -33.32 -10.73
N GLU A 620 7.20 -32.21 -10.04
CA GLU A 620 6.66 -32.12 -8.66
C GLU A 620 5.12 -32.06 -8.69
N ILE A 621 4.51 -31.85 -9.88
CA ILE A 621 3.05 -31.69 -10.00
C ILE A 621 2.36 -33.05 -9.81
N TRP A 622 3.14 -34.13 -10.05
CA TRP A 622 2.56 -35.49 -9.88
C TRP A 622 2.10 -35.72 -8.44
N GLU A 623 2.75 -35.02 -7.52
CA GLU A 623 2.32 -35.15 -6.12
C GLU A 623 0.93 -34.54 -5.91
N GLN A 624 0.68 -33.44 -6.69
CA GLN A 624 -0.65 -32.78 -6.58
C GLN A 624 -1.73 -33.63 -7.27
N ILE A 625 -1.36 -34.24 -8.35
CA ILE A 625 -2.33 -35.09 -9.07
C ILE A 625 -2.61 -36.36 -8.26
N ALA A 626 -1.57 -36.80 -7.53
CA ALA A 626 -1.75 -38.04 -6.71
C ALA A 626 -2.72 -37.77 -5.55
N VAL A 627 -2.58 -36.55 -5.05
CA VAL A 627 -3.51 -36.18 -3.96
C VAL A 627 -4.93 -36.07 -4.52
N ALA A 628 -5.08 -35.49 -5.66
CA ALA A 628 -6.42 -35.29 -6.26
C ALA A 628 -7.01 -36.62 -6.73
N LYS A 629 -6.19 -37.51 -7.14
CA LYS A 629 -6.60 -38.87 -7.61
C LYS A 629 -7.12 -39.71 -6.45
N GLY A 630 -6.75 -39.49 -5.15
CA GLY A 630 -7.20 -40.27 -3.97
C GLY A 630 -6.80 -41.74 -4.07
N SER A 631 -7.85 -42.77 -4.09
CA SER A 631 -7.59 -44.23 -4.02
C SER A 631 -7.67 -44.87 -5.40
N GLU A 632 -7.99 -43.99 -6.36
CA GLU A 632 -8.08 -44.50 -7.74
C GLU A 632 -6.69 -44.85 -8.30
N THR A 633 -6.66 -45.98 -9.15
CA THR A 633 -5.35 -46.37 -9.72
C THR A 633 -5.00 -45.44 -10.90
N TRP A 634 -3.72 -45.25 -11.14
CA TRP A 634 -3.24 -44.34 -12.21
C TRP A 634 -3.69 -44.83 -13.58
N SER A 635 -3.91 -46.12 -13.72
CA SER A 635 -4.35 -46.67 -15.02
C SER A 635 -5.82 -46.36 -15.29
N SER A 636 -6.53 -46.39 -14.22
CA SER A 636 -7.97 -46.05 -14.35
C SER A 636 -8.16 -44.56 -14.61
N LEU A 637 -7.43 -43.71 -13.96
CA LEU A 637 -7.49 -42.25 -14.21
C LEU A 637 -7.00 -41.91 -15.61
N ALA A 638 -5.98 -42.57 -16.07
CA ALA A 638 -5.43 -42.30 -17.42
C ALA A 638 -6.43 -42.74 -18.49
N GLN A 639 -7.23 -43.81 -18.11
CA GLN A 639 -8.24 -44.28 -19.09
C GLN A 639 -9.40 -43.28 -19.17
N ARG A 640 -9.76 -42.76 -18.10
CA ARG A 640 -10.84 -41.76 -18.08
C ARG A 640 -10.39 -40.46 -18.75
N ALA A 641 -9.13 -40.25 -18.66
CA ALA A 641 -8.61 -38.97 -19.20
C ALA A 641 -8.28 -39.12 -20.68
N GLY A 642 -8.54 -40.42 -21.23
CA GLY A 642 -8.40 -40.64 -22.70
C GLY A 642 -6.93 -40.69 -23.12
N ILE A 643 -5.94 -41.12 -22.24
CA ILE A 643 -4.50 -41.15 -22.59
C ILE A 643 -4.17 -42.52 -23.21
N LYS A 644 -3.65 -42.67 -24.45
CA LYS A 644 -3.44 -43.83 -25.36
C LYS A 644 -2.50 -44.86 -24.73
N SER A 645 -1.51 -44.60 -23.68
CA SER A 645 -0.66 -45.52 -22.90
C SER A 645 -1.06 -45.48 -21.41
N TYR A 646 -2.34 -45.85 -21.12
CA TYR A 646 -2.94 -45.62 -19.78
C TYR A 646 -2.36 -46.63 -18.77
N THR A 647 -1.58 -47.72 -19.18
CA THR A 647 -1.05 -48.75 -18.24
C THR A 647 0.28 -48.30 -17.63
N ASN A 648 1.01 -47.29 -18.28
CA ASN A 648 2.26 -46.73 -17.72
C ASN A 648 2.38 -45.25 -18.10
N ILE A 649 1.97 -44.37 -17.14
CA ILE A 649 1.95 -42.92 -17.48
C ILE A 649 3.16 -42.23 -16.84
N HIS A 650 4.18 -43.18 -16.30
CA HIS A 650 5.48 -42.68 -15.81
C HIS A 650 5.28 -41.62 -14.72
N VAL A 651 4.50 -41.95 -13.75
CA VAL A 651 4.14 -41.07 -12.61
C VAL A 651 5.42 -40.74 -11.81
N GLY A 652 5.72 -39.43 -11.71
CA GLY A 652 6.78 -38.98 -10.76
C GLY A 652 8.16 -39.00 -11.42
N LYS A 653 8.22 -39.51 -12.69
CA LYS A 653 9.57 -39.64 -13.33
C LYS A 653 9.69 -38.65 -14.48
N ARG A 654 8.43 -38.24 -15.06
CA ARG A 654 8.54 -37.34 -16.23
C ARG A 654 7.69 -36.08 -15.98
N ALA A 655 8.30 -34.92 -16.43
CA ALA A 655 7.48 -33.68 -16.41
C ALA A 655 6.32 -33.78 -17.41
N LEU A 656 5.14 -33.10 -16.97
CA LEU A 656 3.91 -33.29 -17.77
C LEU A 656 3.74 -32.12 -18.76
N LYS A 657 3.15 -32.61 -19.88
CA LYS A 657 2.71 -31.54 -20.81
C LYS A 657 1.41 -30.90 -20.31
N ARG A 658 1.21 -29.72 -20.70
CA ARG A 658 0.02 -29.00 -20.19
C ARG A 658 -1.27 -29.67 -20.67
N GLU A 659 -1.25 -30.17 -21.98
CA GLU A 659 -2.46 -30.85 -22.51
C GLU A 659 -2.77 -32.12 -21.71
N ARG A 660 -1.62 -32.66 -21.44
CA ARG A 660 -1.81 -33.90 -20.65
C ARG A 660 -2.29 -33.57 -19.23
N LEU A 661 -1.70 -32.54 -18.55
CA LEU A 661 -2.19 -32.14 -17.22
C LEU A 661 -3.66 -31.71 -17.30
N TRP A 662 -4.07 -31.06 -18.43
CA TRP A 662 -5.48 -30.62 -18.57
C TRP A 662 -6.41 -31.83 -18.65
N SER A 663 -5.99 -32.81 -19.43
CA SER A 663 -6.83 -34.02 -19.56
C SER A 663 -6.99 -34.75 -18.23
N LEU A 664 -5.83 -34.80 -17.49
CA LEU A 664 -5.92 -35.48 -16.17
C LEU A 664 -6.72 -34.64 -15.17
N ALA A 665 -6.53 -33.34 -15.23
CA ALA A 665 -7.25 -32.45 -14.28
C ALA A 665 -8.75 -32.45 -14.60
N THR A 666 -9.11 -32.55 -15.90
CA THR A 666 -10.54 -32.57 -16.28
C THR A 666 -11.19 -33.87 -15.83
N ALA A 667 -10.40 -34.89 -15.98
CA ALA A 667 -10.92 -36.19 -15.53
C ALA A 667 -11.10 -36.24 -14.00
N LEU A 668 -10.32 -35.39 -13.31
CA LEU A 668 -10.37 -35.37 -11.83
C LEU A 668 -11.30 -34.26 -11.35
N ASP A 669 -11.90 -33.48 -12.28
CA ASP A 669 -12.72 -32.30 -11.97
C ASP A 669 -12.04 -31.41 -10.92
N ASN A 670 -10.70 -31.20 -11.09
CA ASN A 670 -9.93 -30.33 -10.17
C ASN A 670 -9.62 -28.99 -10.85
N LEU A 671 -10.30 -27.96 -10.33
CA LEU A 671 -10.26 -26.61 -10.95
C LEU A 671 -8.87 -25.99 -10.81
N PRO A 672 -8.13 -26.11 -9.71
CA PRO A 672 -6.79 -25.50 -9.58
C PRO A 672 -5.79 -26.13 -10.57
N LEU A 673 -5.85 -27.42 -10.81
CA LEU A 673 -4.93 -28.08 -11.76
C LEU A 673 -5.29 -27.69 -13.20
N GLN A 674 -6.65 -27.46 -13.33
CA GLN A 674 -7.05 -26.97 -14.68
C GLN A 674 -6.53 -25.55 -14.91
N GLN A 675 -6.59 -24.74 -13.87
CA GLN A 675 -6.09 -23.36 -14.00
C GLN A 675 -4.57 -23.34 -14.19
N LEU A 676 -3.81 -24.20 -13.55
CA LEU A 676 -2.34 -24.27 -13.74
C LEU A 676 -2.01 -24.74 -15.16
N ALA A 677 -2.84 -25.69 -15.67
CA ALA A 677 -2.58 -26.19 -17.04
C ALA A 677 -2.82 -25.08 -18.08
N ASN A 678 -3.74 -24.13 -17.72
CA ASN A 678 -4.03 -23.01 -18.66
C ASN A 678 -3.32 -21.72 -18.20
N SER A 679 -2.26 -21.87 -17.42
CA SER A 679 -1.63 -20.69 -16.80
C SER A 679 -0.74 -19.96 -17.81
N ASP A 680 -0.53 -18.59 -17.53
CA ASP A 680 0.37 -17.76 -18.36
C ASP A 680 1.81 -17.80 -17.85
N VAL A 681 2.14 -18.96 -17.12
CA VAL A 681 3.47 -18.99 -16.47
C VAL A 681 4.28 -20.14 -17.10
N TYR A 682 5.53 -19.82 -17.29
CA TYR A 682 6.52 -20.83 -17.77
C TYR A 682 7.55 -21.11 -16.67
N TRP A 683 7.82 -22.45 -16.40
CA TRP A 683 8.77 -22.81 -15.32
C TRP A 683 10.18 -23.02 -15.90
N ASP A 684 10.99 -22.05 -15.45
CA ASP A 684 12.37 -22.12 -16.00
C ASP A 684 13.37 -22.48 -14.89
N GLU A 685 14.43 -23.20 -15.31
CA GLU A 685 15.41 -23.71 -14.33
C GLU A 685 16.50 -22.65 -14.07
N ILE A 686 16.83 -22.56 -12.73
CA ILE A 686 17.94 -21.66 -12.34
C ILE A 686 19.30 -22.31 -12.68
N ILE A 687 20.16 -21.55 -13.46
CA ILE A 687 21.45 -22.18 -13.84
C ILE A 687 22.60 -21.51 -13.06
N SER A 688 22.28 -20.27 -12.57
CA SER A 688 23.39 -19.67 -11.77
C SER A 688 22.80 -18.64 -10.80
N ILE A 689 23.43 -18.55 -9.54
CA ILE A 689 23.16 -17.50 -8.54
C ILE A 689 24.50 -16.90 -8.10
N GLU A 690 24.75 -15.60 -8.60
CA GLU A 690 26.10 -15.02 -8.33
C GLU A 690 25.95 -13.71 -7.55
N PRO A 691 26.82 -13.53 -6.53
CA PRO A 691 26.83 -12.23 -5.84
C PRO A 691 27.40 -11.12 -6.74
N VAL A 692 26.70 -9.98 -6.87
CA VAL A 692 27.10 -8.90 -7.82
C VAL A 692 27.64 -7.72 -7.01
N GLY A 693 27.35 -7.68 -5.60
CA GLY A 693 27.85 -6.56 -4.75
C GLY A 693 26.69 -5.66 -4.31
N ASN A 694 27.01 -4.46 -3.76
CA ASN A 694 25.99 -3.55 -3.19
C ASN A 694 25.48 -2.58 -4.27
N LYS A 695 24.19 -2.70 -4.52
CA LYS A 695 23.58 -1.80 -5.51
C LYS A 695 22.34 -1.13 -4.89
N GLN A 696 22.00 0.04 -5.47
CA GLN A 696 20.75 0.70 -5.05
C GLN A 696 19.53 -0.17 -5.38
N VAL A 697 18.60 -0.36 -4.39
CA VAL A 697 17.50 -1.32 -4.64
C VAL A 697 16.17 -0.61 -4.33
N TYR A 698 15.19 -0.94 -5.14
CA TYR A 698 13.87 -0.32 -4.99
C TYR A 698 12.82 -1.41 -4.77
N ASP A 699 11.65 -1.00 -4.16
CA ASP A 699 10.54 -1.95 -3.97
C ASP A 699 9.22 -1.26 -4.34
N LEU A 700 8.25 -2.17 -4.86
CA LEU A 700 6.90 -1.65 -5.18
C LEU A 700 5.85 -2.42 -4.37
N THR A 701 4.87 -1.60 -3.85
CA THR A 701 3.79 -2.29 -3.13
C THR A 701 2.55 -2.37 -4.04
N ILE A 702 2.07 -3.72 -4.18
CA ILE A 702 0.91 -3.92 -5.08
C ILE A 702 -0.28 -4.38 -4.24
N PRO A 703 -1.47 -3.69 -4.40
CA PRO A 703 -2.68 -4.07 -3.65
C PRO A 703 -3.31 -5.34 -4.21
N GLU A 704 -3.69 -6.36 -3.29
CA GLU A 704 -4.52 -7.53 -3.65
C GLU A 704 -3.65 -8.70 -4.10
N THR A 705 -2.65 -8.52 -5.16
CA THR A 705 -1.93 -9.68 -5.74
C THR A 705 -0.53 -9.78 -5.14
N HIS A 706 -0.06 -8.67 -4.48
CA HIS A 706 1.19 -8.59 -3.70
C HIS A 706 2.38 -9.15 -4.48
N ASN A 707 2.29 -9.36 -5.92
CA ASN A 707 3.41 -9.76 -6.78
C ASN A 707 3.41 -8.91 -8.07
N PHE A 708 4.62 -8.79 -8.64
CA PHE A 708 4.63 -8.11 -9.96
C PHE A 708 5.78 -8.67 -10.82
N ILE A 709 5.77 -8.47 -12.19
CA ILE A 709 6.75 -9.07 -13.12
C ILE A 709 7.87 -8.04 -13.38
N ALA A 710 9.06 -8.45 -12.98
CA ALA A 710 10.25 -7.62 -13.28
C ALA A 710 11.31 -8.47 -13.99
N ASN A 711 11.82 -7.84 -15.09
CA ASN A 711 12.79 -8.55 -15.95
C ASN A 711 12.25 -9.93 -16.34
N ASP A 712 10.85 -9.95 -16.36
CA ASP A 712 10.13 -11.14 -16.87
C ASP A 712 10.14 -12.26 -15.82
N ILE A 713 10.23 -11.88 -14.41
CA ILE A 713 10.17 -12.89 -13.33
C ILE A 713 9.15 -12.42 -12.29
N CYS A 714 8.26 -13.41 -11.54
CA CYS A 714 7.19 -13.10 -10.56
C CYS A 714 7.78 -12.96 -9.15
N VAL A 715 7.23 -11.83 -8.15
CA VAL A 715 7.81 -11.61 -6.80
C VAL A 715 6.67 -11.36 -5.82
N HIS A 716 6.98 -11.61 -3.88
CA HIS A 716 5.88 -11.55 -2.89
C HIS A 716 6.37 -10.88 -1.60
N ASN A 717 4.79 -10.72 -0.17
CA ASN A 717 5.10 -10.31 1.25
C ASN A 717 4.05 -10.87 2.18
N THR A 718 4.43 -11.28 4.15
CA THR A 718 4.23 -10.71 5.50
C THR A 718 4.06 -11.86 6.50
N ALA A 719 4.65 -12.01 8.10
CA ALA A 719 4.92 -13.26 8.87
C ALA A 719 4.95 -12.94 10.36
N PHE A 720 4.86 -11.75 11.15
CA PHE A 720 5.14 -11.60 12.60
C PHE A 720 3.82 -11.48 13.37
N CYS A 721 2.77 -10.85 13.15
CA CYS A 721 1.52 -10.64 13.90
C CYS A 721 0.62 -11.87 13.80
N LEU A 722 0.86 -12.65 12.77
CA LEU A 722 0.09 -13.90 12.66
C LEU A 722 0.63 -14.97 13.63
N ASN A 723 1.91 -14.88 14.05
CA ASN A 723 2.48 -15.84 15.02
C ASN A 723 2.05 -15.51 16.46
N LEU A 724 1.78 -14.23 16.78
CA LEU A 724 1.31 -13.86 18.14
C LEU A 724 -0.15 -14.29 18.33
N ALA A 725 -0.96 -14.03 17.29
CA ALA A 725 -2.37 -14.45 17.37
C ALA A 725 -2.50 -15.96 17.51
N HIS A 726 -1.64 -16.61 16.88
CA HIS A 726 -1.64 -18.09 16.97
C HIS A 726 -1.24 -18.56 18.38
N ASN A 727 -0.21 -18.06 19.05
CA ASN A 727 0.28 -18.51 20.37
C ASN A 727 -0.76 -18.25 21.47
N ILE A 728 -1.48 -17.17 21.32
CA ILE A 728 -2.46 -16.82 22.38
C ILE A 728 -3.68 -17.74 22.25
N ALA A 729 -4.06 -17.93 21.01
CA ALA A 729 -5.23 -18.83 20.79
C ALA A 729 -4.88 -20.28 21.11
N ALA A 730 -3.69 -20.71 20.83
CA ALA A 730 -3.28 -22.12 21.09
C ALA A 730 -2.98 -22.33 22.57
N GLY A 731 -2.44 -21.43 23.26
CA GLY A 731 -1.95 -21.65 24.65
C GLY A 731 -3.07 -21.41 25.67
N TYR A 732 -4.03 -20.48 25.32
CA TYR A 732 -4.88 -20.05 26.45
C TYR A 732 -6.36 -20.18 26.06
N LYS A 733 -6.61 -20.61 24.80
CA LYS A 733 -7.95 -20.92 24.26
C LYS A 733 -8.88 -19.72 24.40
N LEU A 734 -8.30 -18.54 24.29
CA LEU A 734 -9.14 -17.33 24.28
C LEU A 734 -9.42 -16.90 22.83
N PRO A 735 -10.72 -16.36 22.59
CA PRO A 735 -11.07 -15.94 21.22
C PRO A 735 -10.26 -14.71 20.77
N VAL A 736 -9.61 -14.90 19.55
CA VAL A 736 -8.79 -13.81 18.99
C VAL A 736 -9.44 -13.34 17.69
N ALA A 737 -9.65 -12.02 17.62
CA ALA A 737 -10.21 -11.46 16.37
C ALA A 737 -9.11 -10.79 15.53
N VAL A 738 -9.09 -11.25 14.18
CA VAL A 738 -8.05 -10.67 13.29
C VAL A 738 -8.75 -9.92 12.17
N PHE A 739 -8.49 -8.58 12.15
CA PHE A 739 -9.00 -7.78 11.03
C PHE A 739 -7.88 -7.50 10.02
N SER A 740 -8.01 -8.26 8.89
CA SER A 740 -6.95 -8.14 7.86
C SER A 740 -7.40 -7.20 6.74
N LEU A 741 -6.74 -6.04 6.71
CA LEU A 741 -7.13 -5.03 5.68
C LEU A 741 -6.23 -5.13 4.45
N GLU A 742 -5.19 -5.90 4.56
CA GLU A 742 -4.21 -6.01 3.45
C GLU A 742 -4.27 -7.40 2.83
N MET A 743 -4.49 -8.46 3.70
CA MET A 743 -4.45 -9.84 3.18
C MET A 743 -5.82 -10.50 3.32
N SER A 744 -6.12 -11.51 2.30
CA SER A 744 -7.39 -12.24 2.37
C SER A 744 -7.37 -13.30 3.48
N LYS A 745 -8.56 -13.70 3.93
CA LYS A 745 -8.67 -14.70 5.01
C LYS A 745 -8.01 -16.03 4.62
N GLU A 746 -8.07 -16.36 3.31
CA GLU A 746 -7.47 -17.64 2.85
C GLU A 746 -5.94 -17.58 2.97
N GLN A 747 -5.45 -16.43 2.66
CA GLN A 747 -3.97 -16.26 2.68
C GLN A 747 -3.45 -16.30 4.12
N LEU A 748 -4.22 -15.79 4.98
CA LEU A 748 -3.80 -15.78 6.40
C LEU A 748 -3.87 -17.19 6.98
N VAL A 749 -4.90 -17.96 6.61
CA VAL A 749 -5.08 -19.32 7.16
C VAL A 749 -3.98 -20.24 6.62
N GLN A 750 -3.63 -20.01 5.44
CA GLN A 750 -2.53 -20.81 4.85
C GLN A 750 -1.20 -20.56 5.58
N ARG A 751 -1.04 -19.44 5.90
CA ARG A 751 0.21 -19.11 6.64
C ARG A 751 0.17 -19.72 8.05
N LEU A 752 -1.01 -19.68 8.62
CA LEU A 752 -1.14 -20.28 9.97
C LEU A 752 -0.96 -21.79 9.89
N LEU A 753 -1.41 -22.32 8.83
CA LEU A 753 -1.30 -23.78 8.65
C LEU A 753 0.16 -24.17 8.38
N ALA A 754 0.77 -23.32 7.59
CA ALA A 754 2.19 -23.62 7.26
C ALA A 754 3.07 -23.49 8.51
N SER A 755 2.74 -22.48 9.25
CA SER A 755 3.52 -22.26 10.49
C SER A 755 3.27 -23.39 11.49
N GLU A 756 2.00 -23.91 11.57
CA GLU A 756 1.66 -24.95 12.59
C GLU A 756 2.12 -26.33 12.11
N ALA A 757 2.04 -26.52 10.91
CA ALA A 757 2.39 -27.86 10.36
C ALA A 757 3.89 -27.97 10.09
N GLY A 758 4.64 -26.77 10.31
CA GLY A 758 6.10 -26.79 10.01
C GLY A 758 6.36 -27.13 8.55
N ILE A 759 5.37 -26.73 7.84
CA ILE A 759 5.51 -26.96 6.38
C ILE A 759 5.65 -25.60 5.68
N GLU A 760 6.55 -25.56 4.83
CA GLU A 760 6.78 -24.30 4.09
C GLU A 760 5.50 -23.83 3.39
N SER A 761 5.18 -22.48 3.52
CA SER A 761 3.91 -21.86 3.05
C SER A 761 3.73 -22.08 1.55
N GLY A 762 4.84 -22.18 0.86
CA GLY A 762 4.81 -22.45 -0.59
C GLY A 762 4.23 -23.83 -0.92
N TYR A 763 4.55 -24.80 0.03
CA TYR A 763 4.07 -26.19 -0.21
C TYR A 763 2.57 -26.30 0.07
N LEU A 764 2.07 -25.55 0.97
CA LEU A 764 0.62 -25.57 1.30
C LEU A 764 -0.18 -24.81 0.25
N ARG A 765 0.49 -23.71 -0.36
CA ARG A 765 -0.20 -22.91 -1.41
C ARG A 765 -0.25 -23.68 -2.72
N SER A 766 0.77 -24.42 -2.88
CA SER A 766 0.91 -25.12 -4.17
C SER A 766 0.29 -26.52 -4.09
N GLY A 767 -0.26 -26.96 -2.74
CA GLY A 767 -0.94 -28.27 -2.57
C GLY A 767 0.04 -29.45 -2.69
N ARG A 768 1.47 -29.25 -2.65
CA ARG A 768 2.53 -30.29 -2.76
C ARG A 768 2.88 -30.82 -1.36
N ILE A 769 1.89 -31.62 -0.69
CA ILE A 769 2.14 -32.12 0.69
C ILE A 769 2.49 -33.61 0.60
N SER A 770 3.75 -33.94 0.84
CA SER A 770 4.17 -35.35 0.89
C SER A 770 3.31 -36.17 1.85
N GLN A 771 3.18 -37.57 1.58
CA GLN A 771 2.36 -38.48 2.43
C GLN A 771 2.82 -38.43 3.89
N THR A 772 4.12 -38.04 4.11
CA THR A 772 4.63 -37.96 5.50
C THR A 772 4.24 -36.62 6.14
N GLN A 773 3.82 -35.68 5.24
CA GLN A 773 3.56 -34.31 5.77
C GLN A 773 2.05 -34.13 6.00
N TRP A 774 1.30 -35.17 5.50
CA TRP A 774 -0.17 -35.08 5.65
C TRP A 774 -0.56 -35.28 7.12
N GLU A 775 0.33 -36.12 7.71
CA GLU A 775 0.00 -36.35 9.13
C GLU A 775 0.20 -35.08 9.97
N PRO A 776 1.31 -34.30 9.78
CA PRO A 776 1.47 -33.05 10.53
C PRO A 776 0.45 -31.99 10.10
N LEU A 777 0.06 -32.00 8.87
CA LEU A 777 -0.95 -31.03 8.38
C LEU A 777 -2.32 -31.35 8.97
N SER A 778 -2.73 -32.64 8.90
CA SER A 778 -4.01 -33.05 9.52
C SER A 778 -4.04 -32.73 11.02
N ARG A 779 -2.90 -32.99 11.58
CA ARG A 779 -2.83 -32.63 13.01
C ARG A 779 -2.96 -31.11 13.20
N ALA A 780 -2.30 -30.36 12.32
CA ALA A 780 -2.35 -28.88 12.43
C ALA A 780 -3.77 -28.37 12.15
N ILE A 781 -4.52 -29.00 11.20
CA ILE A 781 -5.91 -28.60 10.90
C ILE A 781 -6.80 -28.90 12.11
N GLY A 782 -6.54 -30.13 12.64
CA GLY A 782 -7.30 -30.46 13.87
C GLY A 782 -7.06 -29.45 14.99
N MET A 783 -5.81 -29.06 15.11
CA MET A 783 -5.46 -28.13 16.21
C MET A 783 -6.01 -26.72 15.92
N LEU A 784 -5.93 -26.32 14.61
CA LEU A 784 -6.38 -24.95 14.29
C LEU A 784 -7.90 -24.88 14.31
N SER A 785 -8.60 -25.96 13.96
CA SER A 785 -10.07 -25.94 13.96
C SER A 785 -10.62 -25.74 15.36
N GLU A 786 -9.84 -26.20 16.32
CA GLU A 786 -10.32 -26.08 17.71
C GLU A 786 -9.93 -24.72 18.31
N MET A 787 -9.15 -23.94 17.52
CA MET A 787 -8.67 -22.66 18.10
C MET A 787 -9.70 -21.56 17.82
N PRO A 788 -9.89 -20.75 18.80
CA PRO A 788 -10.90 -19.70 18.65
C PRO A 788 -10.33 -18.44 17.96
N ILE A 789 -9.83 -18.59 16.62
CA ILE A 789 -9.32 -17.42 15.86
C ILE A 789 -10.39 -17.03 14.84
N PHE A 790 -10.80 -15.74 14.86
CA PHE A 790 -11.83 -15.26 13.95
C PHE A 790 -11.26 -14.16 13.05
N ILE A 791 -11.42 -14.39 11.67
CA ILE A 791 -10.74 -13.47 10.73
C ILE A 791 -11.81 -12.72 9.93
N ASP A 792 -11.55 -11.42 9.84
CA ASP A 792 -12.41 -10.58 8.97
C ASP A 792 -11.53 -9.82 7.97
N ASP A 793 -11.79 -10.09 6.60
CA ASP A 793 -10.91 -9.47 5.58
C ASP A 793 -11.67 -8.40 4.80
N THR A 794 -12.76 -7.79 5.48
CA THR A 794 -13.49 -6.70 4.81
C THR A 794 -12.57 -5.46 4.64
N PRO A 795 -12.45 -5.01 3.24
CA PRO A 795 -11.60 -3.85 2.97
C PRO A 795 -12.23 -2.54 3.49
N ASN A 796 -11.41 -1.62 4.02
CA ASN A 796 -11.82 -0.25 4.41
C ASN A 796 -12.87 -0.28 5.53
N ILE A 797 -12.77 -1.10 6.51
CA ILE A 797 -13.72 -1.22 7.63
C ILE A 797 -13.50 -0.06 8.62
N THR A 798 -14.64 0.57 9.03
CA THR A 798 -14.53 1.66 10.04
C THR A 798 -14.39 1.07 11.45
N VAL A 799 -13.85 1.88 12.38
CA VAL A 799 -13.62 1.40 13.77
C VAL A 799 -14.97 1.05 14.42
N THR A 800 -16.01 1.69 14.01
CA THR A 800 -17.34 1.42 14.60
C THR A 800 -17.83 0.03 14.16
N GLN A 801 -17.66 -0.26 12.88
CA GLN A 801 -18.06 -1.60 12.39
C GLN A 801 -17.23 -2.70 13.07
N MET A 802 -15.91 -2.39 13.27
CA MET A 802 -15.06 -3.39 13.97
C MET A 802 -15.54 -3.58 15.41
N ARG A 803 -15.88 -2.45 15.91
CA ARG A 803 -16.38 -2.49 17.30
C ARG A 803 -17.64 -3.36 17.40
N SER A 804 -18.56 -3.21 16.51
CA SER A 804 -19.81 -4.00 16.51
C SER A 804 -19.52 -5.50 16.33
N GLN A 805 -18.58 -5.85 15.45
CA GLN A 805 -18.24 -7.27 15.21
C GLN A 805 -17.54 -7.88 16.43
N ALA A 806 -16.61 -7.07 17.00
CA ALA A 806 -15.90 -7.61 18.19
C ALA A 806 -16.89 -7.81 19.35
N ARG A 807 -17.88 -6.98 19.36
CA ARG A 807 -18.87 -7.11 20.46
C ARG A 807 -19.75 -8.34 20.25
N ARG A 808 -20.18 -8.49 19.05
CA ARG A 808 -20.98 -9.68 18.71
C ARG A 808 -20.22 -10.98 19.01
N LEU A 809 -18.94 -10.91 18.66
CA LEU A 809 -18.12 -12.13 18.89
C LEU A 809 -18.00 -12.43 20.39
N GLN A 810 -17.84 -11.41 21.22
CA GLN A 810 -17.74 -11.62 22.69
C GLN A 810 -19.08 -12.13 23.24
N ALA A 811 -20.20 -11.69 22.64
CA ALA A 811 -21.52 -12.12 23.13
C ALA A 811 -21.81 -13.57 22.71
N GLU A 812 -21.41 -13.98 21.48
CA GLU A 812 -21.66 -15.35 20.98
C GLU A 812 -20.82 -16.40 21.73
N GLN A 813 -19.59 -15.99 22.14
CA GLN A 813 -18.67 -16.99 22.72
C GLN A 813 -18.82 -17.04 24.25
N ASN A 814 -19.74 -16.18 24.81
CA ASN A 814 -19.98 -16.09 26.26
C ASN A 814 -18.67 -16.09 27.05
N THR A 815 -17.55 -15.66 26.40
CA THR A 815 -16.24 -15.56 27.08
C THR A 815 -15.58 -14.24 26.69
N GLU A 816 -14.55 -13.87 27.55
CA GLU A 816 -13.84 -12.61 27.28
C GLU A 816 -12.87 -12.77 26.09
N LEU A 817 -12.79 -11.70 25.28
CA LEU A 817 -11.89 -11.75 24.11
C LEU A 817 -10.43 -11.67 24.55
N GLY A 818 -9.65 -12.47 23.87
CA GLY A 818 -8.21 -12.55 24.23
C GLY A 818 -7.39 -11.48 23.52
N LEU A 819 -7.66 -11.18 22.26
CA LEU A 819 -6.79 -10.23 21.54
C LEU A 819 -7.50 -9.79 20.25
N ILE A 820 -7.35 -8.49 19.97
CA ILE A 820 -7.80 -8.00 18.65
C ILE A 820 -6.59 -7.51 17.86
N VAL A 821 -6.48 -8.12 16.57
CA VAL A 821 -5.33 -7.72 15.74
C VAL A 821 -5.86 -6.99 14.50
N ILE A 822 -5.11 -5.83 14.22
CA ILE A 822 -5.55 -5.06 13.03
C ILE A 822 -4.35 -4.91 12.08
N ASP A 823 -4.53 -5.38 10.68
CA ASP A 823 -3.46 -5.38 9.66
C ASP A 823 -3.94 -4.57 8.44
N TYR A 824 -3.17 -3.34 8.33
CA TYR A 824 -2.42 -2.35 9.12
C TYR A 824 -3.18 -1.02 9.14
N LEU A 825 -3.04 -0.28 10.21
CA LEU A 825 -3.70 0.93 10.72
C LEU A 825 -3.88 1.99 9.63
N GLN A 826 -2.96 2.01 8.60
CA GLN A 826 -2.94 3.12 7.62
C GLN A 826 -3.96 2.86 6.51
N LEU A 827 -4.55 1.72 6.45
CA LEU A 827 -5.53 1.42 5.39
C LEU A 827 -6.95 1.61 5.91
N MET A 828 -7.04 2.18 7.13
CA MET A 828 -8.40 2.42 7.68
C MET A 828 -8.88 3.81 7.27
N GLU A 829 -10.22 3.89 6.85
CA GLU A 829 -10.78 5.19 6.38
C GLU A 829 -11.52 5.89 7.52
N GLY A 830 -11.19 7.31 7.76
CA GLY A 830 -11.92 8.19 8.68
C GLY A 830 -12.49 9.40 7.92
N ALA A 831 -13.78 9.86 8.17
CA ALA A 831 -14.47 11.04 7.59
C ALA A 831 -13.67 12.33 7.81
N GLY A 832 -12.59 12.72 6.76
CA GLY A 832 -11.93 14.05 6.85
C GLY A 832 -10.79 14.15 5.83
N ASP A 833 -10.33 15.44 5.22
CA ASP A 833 -9.44 15.90 4.14
C ASP A 833 -7.97 15.86 4.59
N ASN A 834 -7.69 15.33 6.06
CA ASN A 834 -6.27 15.32 6.50
C ASN A 834 -5.94 13.97 7.17
N ARG A 835 -5.10 13.11 6.57
CA ARG A 835 -4.70 11.72 6.88
C ARG A 835 -4.08 11.61 8.28
N VAL A 836 -3.54 12.57 8.86
CA VAL A 836 -2.88 12.48 10.19
C VAL A 836 -3.94 12.72 11.28
N GLN A 837 -4.93 13.63 11.05
CA GLN A 837 -6.08 13.80 11.97
C GLN A 837 -6.97 12.55 11.95
N GLU A 838 -6.95 12.01 10.80
CA GLU A 838 -7.72 10.76 10.65
C GLU A 838 -7.08 9.60 11.44
N LEU A 839 -5.77 9.55 11.50
CA LEU A 839 -5.07 8.45 12.21
C LEU A 839 -5.15 8.67 13.73
N SER A 840 -5.13 9.99 14.12
CA SER A 840 -5.28 10.27 15.57
C SER A 840 -6.69 9.92 16.04
N ARG A 841 -7.68 10.21 15.27
CA ARG A 841 -9.07 9.84 15.64
C ARG A 841 -9.23 8.32 15.68
N ILE A 842 -8.54 7.64 14.71
CA ILE A 842 -8.64 6.17 14.62
C ILE A 842 -7.97 5.53 15.84
N THR A 843 -6.81 6.05 16.22
CA THR A 843 -6.08 5.44 17.37
C THR A 843 -6.85 5.70 18.67
N ARG A 844 -7.63 6.82 18.77
CA ARG A 844 -8.43 7.09 19.98
C ARG A 844 -9.64 6.15 20.02
N SER A 845 -10.17 6.08 18.87
CA SER A 845 -11.33 5.18 18.81
C SER A 845 -10.94 3.73 19.13
N LEU A 846 -9.74 3.32 18.68
CA LEU A 846 -9.28 1.95 18.97
C LEU A 846 -8.99 1.77 20.46
N LYS A 847 -8.44 2.85 21.06
CA LYS A 847 -8.22 2.77 22.51
C LYS A 847 -9.56 2.69 23.26
N GLY A 848 -10.52 3.51 22.74
CA GLY A 848 -11.88 3.39 23.33
C GLY A 848 -12.42 1.96 23.21
N LEU A 849 -12.16 1.37 22.03
CA LEU A 849 -12.60 -0.03 21.84
C LEU A 849 -11.90 -0.98 22.81
N ALA A 850 -10.61 -0.78 23.06
CA ALA A 850 -9.85 -1.67 23.98
C ALA A 850 -10.37 -1.53 25.41
N ARG A 851 -10.83 -0.36 25.86
CA ARG A 851 -11.29 -0.15 27.25
C ARG A 851 -12.71 -0.68 27.43
N GLU A 852 -13.39 -0.47 26.40
CA GLU A 852 -14.80 -0.89 26.50
C GLU A 852 -14.93 -2.42 26.57
N LEU A 853 -14.11 -3.06 25.75
CA LEU A 853 -14.27 -4.54 25.73
C LEU A 853 -13.23 -5.21 26.63
N SER A 854 -12.51 -4.35 27.41
CA SER A 854 -11.43 -4.85 28.28
C SER A 854 -10.58 -5.91 27.57
N VAL A 855 -10.13 -5.58 26.23
CA VAL A 855 -9.28 -6.53 25.47
C VAL A 855 -8.05 -5.75 24.95
N PRO A 856 -6.89 -6.50 24.89
CA PRO A 856 -5.73 -5.85 24.25
C PRO A 856 -5.91 -5.74 22.74
N VAL A 857 -5.63 -4.48 22.23
CA VAL A 857 -5.76 -4.29 20.77
C VAL A 857 -4.37 -4.02 20.19
N ILE A 858 -4.02 -4.94 19.18
CA ILE A 858 -2.72 -4.74 18.50
C ILE A 858 -2.99 -4.15 17.10
N ALA A 859 -2.36 -3.01 16.94
CA ALA A 859 -2.50 -2.40 15.60
C ALA A 859 -1.14 -2.29 14.92
N LEU A 860 -1.16 -2.83 13.60
CA LEU A 860 0.13 -2.79 12.87
C LEU A 860 0.29 -1.43 12.17
N SER A 861 1.54 -0.97 12.50
CA SER A 861 1.83 0.34 11.85
C SER A 861 3.15 0.26 11.08
N GLN A 862 3.10 0.86 9.94
CA GLN A 862 4.34 0.94 9.15
C GLN A 862 5.22 2.12 9.61
N LEU A 863 6.67 1.80 9.65
CA LEU A 863 7.58 2.89 10.05
C LEU A 863 7.90 3.79 8.86
N SER A 864 8.30 5.11 9.17
CA SER A 864 8.76 6.04 8.12
C SER A 864 10.10 5.59 7.52
N ARG A 865 10.27 5.95 6.31
CA ARG A 865 11.45 5.46 5.55
C ARG A 865 12.71 6.23 5.95
N GLY A 866 12.63 7.34 6.84
CA GLY A 866 13.75 8.12 7.43
C GLY A 866 14.71 7.22 8.21
N VAL A 867 14.22 6.09 8.63
CA VAL A 867 15.07 5.21 9.47
C VAL A 867 16.22 4.65 8.63
N GLU A 868 16.00 4.60 7.26
CA GLU A 868 17.01 3.96 6.38
C GLU A 868 18.10 4.97 5.98
N ALA A 869 17.82 6.13 6.08
CA ALA A 869 18.80 7.18 5.70
C ALA A 869 19.79 7.44 6.84
N ARG A 870 19.55 6.79 8.05
CA ARG A 870 20.46 7.01 9.19
C ARG A 870 21.55 5.93 9.24
N THR A 871 22.68 6.40 9.72
CA THR A 871 23.79 5.42 9.92
C THR A 871 23.34 4.27 10.82
N ASN A 872 22.51 4.59 11.84
CA ASN A 872 21.90 3.53 12.67
C ASN A 872 20.45 3.29 12.25
N LYS A 873 20.23 2.04 11.73
CA LYS A 873 18.93 1.75 11.07
C LYS A 873 17.95 1.14 12.08
N ARG A 874 18.36 1.25 13.31
CA ARG A 874 17.45 0.77 14.37
C ARG A 874 16.30 1.78 14.56
N PRO A 875 15.05 1.28 14.49
CA PRO A 875 13.89 2.17 14.50
C PRO A 875 13.70 2.85 15.87
N MET A 876 13.30 4.09 15.78
CA MET A 876 13.04 4.90 16.98
C MET A 876 11.60 5.42 16.93
N LEU A 877 11.14 5.90 18.10
CA LEU A 877 9.72 6.36 18.20
C LEU A 877 9.45 7.48 17.21
N SER A 878 10.49 8.17 16.86
CA SER A 878 10.31 9.26 15.88
C SER A 878 9.98 8.73 14.49
N ASP A 879 10.25 7.36 14.34
CA ASP A 879 10.11 6.77 12.99
C ASP A 879 8.66 6.32 12.77
N LEU A 880 7.79 6.17 13.80
CA LEU A 880 6.37 5.77 13.78
C LEU A 880 5.50 6.89 13.24
N ARG A 881 6.34 8.09 13.01
CA ARG A 881 5.57 9.28 12.59
C ARG A 881 6.40 10.10 11.61
N GLU A 882 5.66 10.89 10.70
CA GLU A 882 5.91 12.19 10.03
C GLU A 882 5.78 13.35 11.03
N SER A 883 6.14 13.23 12.49
CA SER A 883 5.85 14.32 13.44
C SER A 883 6.98 15.36 13.43
N GLY A 884 6.58 16.65 13.26
CA GLY A 884 7.40 17.88 13.22
C GLY A 884 7.93 18.25 14.61
N CYS A 885 9.25 18.38 14.87
CA CYS A 885 9.92 18.76 16.14
C CYS A 885 10.41 20.21 16.08
N LEU A 886 10.57 20.76 17.39
CA LEU A 886 11.10 22.14 17.47
C LEU A 886 12.56 22.13 17.97
N THR A 887 13.28 23.21 17.65
CA THR A 887 14.70 23.30 18.12
C THR A 887 14.73 23.67 19.60
N GLY A 888 15.79 23.35 20.25
CA GLY A 888 15.95 23.51 21.71
C GLY A 888 15.77 24.96 22.15
N ASP A 889 15.99 25.88 21.26
CA ASP A 889 15.90 27.32 21.69
C ASP A 889 14.45 27.80 21.61
N SER A 890 13.56 26.87 21.17
CA SER A 890 12.15 27.32 21.11
C SER A 890 11.58 27.58 22.50
N LEU A 891 10.94 28.79 22.65
CA LEU A 891 10.52 29.25 23.99
C LEU A 891 9.06 28.82 24.22
N VAL A 892 8.90 27.98 25.30
CA VAL A 892 7.54 27.56 25.68
C VAL A 892 7.07 28.42 26.86
N THR A 893 5.86 28.97 26.68
CA THR A 893 5.34 29.84 27.75
C THR A 893 4.61 29.01 28.80
N LEU A 894 5.06 29.07 30.08
CA LEU A 894 4.40 28.35 31.17
C LEU A 894 3.16 29.12 31.63
N ALA A 895 2.01 28.39 31.65
CA ALA A 895 0.70 29.03 31.90
C ALA A 895 0.61 29.55 33.34
N ASP A 896 1.36 28.92 34.29
CA ASP A 896 1.19 29.32 35.71
C ASP A 896 2.06 30.54 36.03
N THR A 897 3.22 30.62 35.38
CA THR A 897 4.19 31.66 35.80
C THR A 897 4.33 32.71 34.71
N GLY A 898 3.88 32.39 33.51
CA GLY A 898 4.02 33.33 32.38
C GLY A 898 5.46 33.42 31.88
N LEU A 899 6.40 32.56 32.44
CA LEU A 899 7.82 32.58 32.04
C LEU A 899 8.02 31.80 30.74
N GLN A 900 8.86 32.33 29.86
CA GLN A 900 9.20 31.60 28.62
C GLN A 900 10.51 30.82 28.81
N VAL A 901 10.29 29.60 28.70
CA VAL A 901 11.45 28.74 28.94
C VAL A 901 11.76 27.95 27.65
N PRO A 902 13.12 27.95 27.34
CA PRO A 902 13.48 27.10 26.19
C PRO A 902 13.10 25.63 26.43
N ILE A 903 12.68 25.00 25.31
CA ILE A 903 12.12 23.64 25.44
C ILE A 903 13.22 22.67 25.87
N LYS A 904 14.47 22.93 25.60
CA LYS A 904 15.58 22.04 26.00
C LYS A 904 15.72 21.98 27.52
N GLU A 905 15.29 23.03 28.18
CA GLU A 905 15.44 23.04 29.66
C GLU A 905 14.26 22.34 30.31
N LEU A 906 13.27 22.04 29.45
CA LEU A 906 12.07 21.40 30.02
C LEU A 906 12.13 19.88 29.82
N VAL A 907 13.33 19.45 29.29
CA VAL A 907 13.49 18.01 29.01
C VAL A 907 13.62 17.24 30.34
N GLY A 908 12.67 16.18 30.54
CA GLY A 908 12.76 15.33 31.75
C GLY A 908 11.83 15.85 32.86
N LYS A 909 11.18 17.08 32.60
CA LYS A 909 10.28 17.64 33.63
C LYS A 909 8.82 17.40 33.23
N SER A 910 7.93 16.98 34.12
CA SER A 910 6.49 16.72 33.86
C SER A 910 5.64 17.42 34.92
N GLY A 911 4.34 17.71 34.49
CA GLY A 911 3.35 18.21 35.48
C GLY A 911 3.30 19.74 35.49
N PHE A 912 3.93 20.47 34.51
CA PHE A 912 3.80 21.95 34.49
C PHE A 912 2.81 22.37 33.39
N ALA A 913 2.20 23.52 33.57
CA ALA A 913 1.07 23.91 32.70
C ALA A 913 1.56 24.86 31.58
N VAL A 914 1.07 24.48 30.31
CA VAL A 914 1.40 25.36 29.16
C VAL A 914 0.08 25.80 28.53
N TRP A 915 0.20 26.93 27.71
CA TRP A 915 -1.03 27.37 27.01
C TRP A 915 -1.26 26.53 25.74
N ALA A 916 -2.49 25.99 25.64
CA ALA A 916 -2.86 25.19 24.44
C ALA A 916 -4.20 25.70 23.90
N LEU A 917 -4.34 25.57 22.59
CA LEU A 917 -5.53 26.13 21.94
C LEU A 917 -6.62 25.05 21.84
N ASN A 918 -7.86 25.37 22.36
CA ASN A 918 -9.03 24.51 22.08
C ASN A 918 -9.61 24.82 20.70
N GLU A 919 -9.57 23.81 19.82
CA GLU A 919 -9.89 24.04 18.39
C GLU A 919 -11.39 24.25 18.20
N ASN A 920 -12.19 23.77 19.21
CA ASN A 920 -13.65 23.96 19.04
C ASN A 920 -14.07 25.37 19.45
N THR A 921 -13.32 25.86 20.43
CA THR A 921 -13.79 27.19 20.92
C THR A 921 -12.84 28.29 20.43
N MET A 922 -11.68 27.86 19.83
CA MET A 922 -10.57 28.76 19.43
C MET A 922 -10.13 29.67 20.58
N GLN A 923 -10.25 29.14 21.84
CA GLN A 923 -9.78 29.85 23.06
C GLN A 923 -8.57 29.10 23.66
N LEU A 924 -7.69 29.95 24.26
CA LEU A 924 -6.50 29.32 24.88
C LEU A 924 -6.84 28.81 26.28
N GLU A 925 -6.50 27.49 26.50
CA GLU A 925 -6.74 26.91 27.84
C GLU A 925 -5.44 26.33 28.42
N LYS A 926 -5.47 26.30 29.76
CA LYS A 926 -4.29 25.71 30.45
C LYS A 926 -4.27 24.19 30.29
N ALA A 927 -3.01 23.73 29.76
CA ALA A 927 -2.86 22.27 29.61
C ALA A 927 -1.60 21.77 30.31
N ILE A 928 -1.87 20.64 31.00
CA ILE A 928 -0.74 20.11 31.79
C ILE A 928 0.11 19.22 30.87
N VAL A 929 1.44 19.55 30.94
CA VAL A 929 2.36 18.78 30.07
C VAL A 929 2.78 17.49 30.80
N SER A 930 2.67 16.38 29.98
CA SER A 930 2.98 15.06 30.58
C SER A 930 4.47 14.73 30.41
N ASN A 931 5.01 15.17 29.28
CA ASN A 931 6.42 14.79 29.09
C ASN A 931 7.07 15.73 28.06
N ALA A 932 8.32 16.14 28.38
CA ALA A 932 9.18 16.85 27.40
C ALA A 932 10.43 16.02 27.12
N PHE A 933 10.74 15.76 25.78
CA PHE A 933 11.88 14.86 25.53
C PHE A 933 12.61 15.32 24.26
N SER A 934 13.86 14.81 24.15
CA SER A 934 14.67 15.13 22.97
C SER A 934 14.49 14.05 21.89
N THR A 935 14.28 14.49 20.59
CA THR A 935 13.96 13.55 19.48
C THR A 935 15.17 13.34 18.57
N GLY A 936 16.34 14.03 18.90
CA GLY A 936 17.58 13.77 18.12
C GLY A 936 17.90 14.96 17.21
N VAL A 937 18.96 14.79 16.27
CA VAL A 937 19.44 15.90 15.41
C VAL A 937 18.79 15.76 14.03
N LYS A 938 17.97 16.88 13.73
CA LYS A 938 17.23 16.84 12.45
C LYS A 938 17.45 18.15 11.69
N PRO A 939 17.26 18.06 10.28
CA PRO A 939 17.31 19.32 9.52
C PRO A 939 16.17 20.27 9.93
N VAL A 940 16.47 21.55 10.08
CA VAL A 940 15.47 22.48 10.64
C VAL A 940 15.33 23.67 9.69
N PHE A 941 14.11 24.20 9.64
CA PHE A 941 13.80 25.41 8.85
C PHE A 941 13.38 26.55 9.78
N THR A 942 13.74 27.72 9.34
CA THR A 942 13.34 28.91 10.13
C THR A 942 12.12 29.56 9.44
N LEU A 943 11.03 29.63 10.29
CA LEU A 943 9.81 30.31 9.81
C LEU A 943 9.67 31.70 10.47
N LYS A 944 9.49 32.73 9.49
CA LYS A 944 9.38 34.12 10.01
C LYS A 944 8.02 34.71 9.59
N THR A 945 7.28 35.32 10.62
CA THR A 945 5.99 35.93 10.27
C THR A 945 6.17 37.44 10.08
N ARG A 946 5.17 38.09 9.45
CA ARG A 946 5.24 39.54 9.11
C ARG A 946 5.36 40.38 10.38
N LEU A 947 4.76 39.95 11.47
CA LEU A 947 4.79 40.76 12.72
C LEU A 947 6.03 40.42 13.55
N GLY A 948 6.98 39.62 12.90
CA GLY A 948 8.35 39.55 13.48
C GLY A 948 8.52 38.30 14.36
N GLN A 949 7.52 37.28 14.40
CA GLN A 949 7.74 36.02 15.16
C GLN A 949 8.54 35.01 14.33
N LYS A 950 9.43 34.35 15.13
CA LYS A 950 10.30 33.38 14.43
C LYS A 950 10.32 32.06 15.20
N ILE A 951 10.17 30.99 14.36
CA ILE A 951 10.28 29.68 15.03
C ILE A 951 11.05 28.71 14.11
N ARG A 952 11.92 27.96 14.79
CA ARG A 952 12.68 26.95 14.02
C ARG A 952 12.13 25.56 14.29
N ALA A 953 11.82 24.87 13.14
CA ALA A 953 11.20 23.55 13.31
C ALA A 953 11.56 22.65 12.12
N THR A 954 11.32 21.38 12.29
CA THR A 954 11.59 20.42 11.20
C THR A 954 10.54 20.59 10.10
N ALA A 955 10.91 20.20 8.86
CA ALA A 955 10.06 20.43 7.66
C ALA A 955 8.67 19.83 7.86
N ASN A 956 8.53 18.79 8.68
CA ASN A 956 7.21 18.10 8.80
C ASN A 956 6.43 18.63 10.00
N HIS A 957 7.08 19.76 10.71
CA HIS A 957 6.33 20.29 11.87
C HIS A 957 5.16 21.14 11.40
N LYS A 958 3.97 20.95 12.06
CA LYS A 958 2.74 21.57 11.53
C LYS A 958 2.41 22.86 12.30
N PHE A 959 1.84 23.74 11.46
CA PHE A 959 1.38 25.03 12.01
C PHE A 959 -0.09 25.24 11.63
N LEU A 960 -0.85 25.80 12.56
CA LEU A 960 -2.29 26.01 12.30
C LEU A 960 -2.48 27.22 11.38
N THR A 961 -3.14 26.88 10.10
CA THR A 961 -3.51 27.94 9.13
C THR A 961 -5.04 28.09 9.12
N ILE A 962 -5.55 29.04 8.28
CA ILE A 962 -7.02 29.26 8.21
C ILE A 962 -7.69 28.00 7.66
N ASP A 963 -6.99 27.19 6.87
CA ASP A 963 -7.57 25.98 6.23
C ASP A 963 -7.24 24.72 7.03
N GLY A 964 -6.67 25.01 8.25
CA GLY A 964 -6.37 23.82 9.08
C GLY A 964 -4.84 23.65 9.27
N TRP A 965 -4.36 22.53 9.91
CA TRP A 965 -2.93 22.31 10.23
C TRP A 965 -2.17 21.93 8.96
N GLU A 966 -1.18 22.63 8.69
CA GLU A 966 -0.34 22.33 7.50
C GLU A 966 1.13 22.20 7.91
N ARG A 967 1.94 21.35 7.09
CA ARG A 967 3.38 21.15 7.38
C ARG A 967 4.20 22.36 6.91
N LEU A 968 5.31 22.45 7.68
CA LEU A 968 6.16 23.62 7.37
C LEU A 968 6.62 23.59 5.91
N ASP A 969 6.86 22.37 5.27
CA ASP A 969 7.39 22.33 3.88
C ASP A 969 6.27 22.55 2.87
N GLU A 970 5.05 22.53 3.35
CA GLU A 970 3.93 22.78 2.42
C GLU A 970 3.43 24.23 2.53
N LEU A 971 4.07 24.94 3.49
CA LEU A 971 3.59 26.33 3.65
C LEU A 971 4.26 27.26 2.63
N ASN A 972 3.44 28.17 2.06
CA ASN A 972 4.01 29.16 1.14
C ASN A 972 4.00 30.56 1.77
N PRO A 973 5.07 31.36 1.31
CA PRO A 973 5.11 32.76 1.75
C PRO A 973 3.86 33.53 1.31
N GLN A 974 2.96 34.06 2.29
CA GLN A 974 1.74 34.87 2.08
C GLN A 974 0.55 34.16 2.74
N GLN A 975 0.85 32.89 3.16
CA GLN A 975 -0.18 32.21 3.98
C GLN A 975 -0.19 32.72 5.42
N HIS A 976 -1.47 32.54 6.16
CA HIS A 976 -1.60 33.13 7.50
C HIS A 976 -1.54 32.03 8.57
N LEU A 977 -0.69 32.37 9.58
CA LEU A 977 -0.53 31.39 10.68
C LEU A 977 -1.25 31.89 11.92
N CYS A 978 -1.78 30.86 12.66
CA CYS A 978 -2.53 31.20 13.89
C CYS A 978 -1.58 31.51 15.04
N LEU A 979 -1.78 32.67 15.68
CA LEU A 979 -0.94 33.09 16.81
C LEU A 979 -1.85 33.58 17.95
N PRO A 980 -1.36 33.42 19.19
CA PRO A 980 -2.17 33.88 20.32
C PRO A 980 -2.17 35.41 20.44
N ARG A 981 -3.34 36.02 20.86
CA ARG A 981 -3.57 37.48 20.93
C ARG A 981 -3.12 38.01 22.30
N HIS A 982 -3.54 37.36 23.43
CA HIS A 982 -3.23 37.87 24.77
C HIS A 982 -2.59 36.76 25.62
N LEU A 983 -1.19 36.92 25.75
CA LEU A 983 -0.64 35.99 26.78
C LEU A 983 -0.41 36.74 28.08
N LEU A 984 -1.35 36.73 29.11
CA LEU A 984 -1.22 37.50 30.36
C LEU A 984 0.22 37.47 30.89
N ILE A 985 1.10 38.29 30.31
CA ILE A 985 2.50 38.43 30.77
C ILE A 985 2.57 39.63 31.72
N SER A 986 2.74 39.44 33.11
CA SER A 986 3.20 40.49 34.05
C SER A 986 3.61 41.76 33.33
N GLY A 987 2.54 42.55 32.77
CA GLY A 987 2.59 44.02 32.70
C GLY A 987 3.22 44.50 31.38
N LYS A 988 3.10 43.90 30.17
CA LYS A 988 3.34 44.62 28.89
C LYS A 988 2.41 44.04 27.82
N GLN A 989 1.29 44.77 27.56
CA GLN A 989 0.34 44.70 26.44
C GLN A 989 1.07 44.70 25.08
N THR A 990 1.31 43.48 24.43
CA THR A 990 1.77 43.45 23.02
C THR A 990 0.76 44.18 22.11
N ILE A 991 0.85 45.50 21.90
CA ILE A 991 0.25 46.49 20.98
C ILE A 991 -0.15 45.81 19.66
N CYS A 992 -1.44 45.59 19.39
CA CYS A 992 -2.27 45.37 18.18
C CYS A 992 -2.32 46.63 17.31
N GLY A 993 -1.31 46.83 16.35
CA GLY A 993 -1.38 47.79 15.23
C GLY A 993 -2.70 47.66 14.45
N SER A 994 -3.65 48.57 14.78
CA SER A 994 -4.64 49.38 14.05
C SER A 994 -4.12 49.80 12.67
N THR A 995 -4.67 49.15 11.57
CA THR A 995 -5.12 49.53 10.21
C THR A 995 -3.92 49.74 9.29
N LEU A 996 -3.61 48.61 8.54
CA LEU A 996 -2.95 49.05 7.29
C LEU A 996 -3.01 47.91 6.27
N SER A 997 -4.25 47.79 5.50
CA SER A 997 -4.49 47.80 4.04
C SER A 997 -5.36 46.61 3.65
N LYS A 998 -6.74 46.81 3.20
CA LYS A 998 -7.73 46.63 2.12
C LYS A 998 -8.48 45.30 2.30
N ALA A 999 -9.41 45.23 3.40
CA ALA A 999 -10.79 44.75 3.59
C ALA A 999 -10.80 43.51 4.50
N ASN A 1000 -10.25 43.56 5.74
CA ASN A 1000 -10.53 42.39 6.62
C ASN A 1000 -11.61 42.77 7.65
N LEU A 1001 -12.62 41.91 7.85
CA LEU A 1001 -13.77 42.03 8.77
C LEU A 1001 -13.31 42.20 10.22
N SER A 1002 -13.75 43.38 10.76
CA SER A 1002 -13.47 43.58 12.21
C SER A 1002 -14.34 42.63 13.07
N ARG A 1003 -13.85 42.19 14.24
CA ARG A 1003 -14.57 41.21 15.08
C ARG A 1003 -15.94 41.76 15.50
N GLU A 1004 -15.91 43.16 15.70
CA GLU A 1004 -17.21 43.80 16.03
C GLU A 1004 -18.21 43.64 14.87
N ARG A 1005 -17.62 43.73 13.75
CA ARG A 1005 -18.45 43.56 12.54
C ARG A 1005 -18.78 42.09 12.31
N ALA A 1006 -17.79 41.17 12.57
CA ALA A 1006 -18.02 39.72 12.43
C ALA A 1006 -19.06 39.24 13.44
N LEU A 1007 -19.08 39.86 14.67
CA LEU A 1007 -20.09 39.48 15.69
C LEU A 1007 -21.47 39.96 15.27
N LYS A 1008 -21.45 41.14 14.64
CA LYS A 1008 -22.76 41.67 14.18
C LYS A 1008 -23.31 40.81 13.03
N ILE A 1009 -22.41 40.41 12.14
CA ILE A 1009 -22.82 39.56 11.01
C ILE A 1009 -23.19 38.15 11.51
N ALA A 1010 -22.44 37.68 12.46
CA ALA A 1010 -22.72 36.32 12.99
C ALA A 1010 -24.10 36.28 13.67
N ASN A 1011 -24.39 37.43 14.34
CA ASN A 1011 -25.69 37.43 15.05
C ASN A 1011 -26.85 37.52 14.06
N ILE A 1012 -26.54 38.09 12.92
CA ILE A 1012 -27.61 38.27 11.91
C ILE A 1012 -27.76 36.98 11.10
N VAL A 1013 -26.65 36.26 10.79
CA VAL A 1013 -26.69 35.09 9.89
C VAL A 1013 -26.79 33.80 10.72
N GLU A 1014 -26.86 33.96 12.13
CA GLU A 1014 -26.91 32.84 13.10
C GLU A 1014 -25.88 31.77 12.76
N SER A 1015 -24.74 32.19 12.26
CA SER A 1015 -23.67 31.20 11.99
C SER A 1015 -22.79 31.01 13.23
N ARG A 1016 -22.72 29.78 13.69
CA ARG A 1016 -21.93 29.39 14.89
C ARG A 1016 -20.43 29.53 14.61
N ASP A 1017 -20.02 29.44 13.39
CA ASP A 1017 -18.59 29.50 13.02
C ASP A 1017 -18.07 30.94 13.09
N LEU A 1018 -18.89 31.93 12.73
CA LEU A 1018 -18.48 33.35 12.75
C LEU A 1018 -18.54 33.90 14.18
N LEU A 1019 -19.43 33.27 14.96
CA LEU A 1019 -19.51 33.65 16.40
C LEU A 1019 -18.27 33.15 17.15
N THR A 1020 -17.81 31.99 16.79
CA THR A 1020 -16.61 31.40 17.42
C THR A 1020 -15.35 32.20 17.00
N LEU A 1021 -15.28 32.67 15.79
CA LEU A 1021 -14.11 33.43 15.30
C LEU A 1021 -14.09 34.84 15.90
N ALA A 1022 -15.33 35.39 16.13
CA ALA A 1022 -15.41 36.76 16.70
C ALA A 1022 -14.99 36.76 18.17
N ASN A 1023 -15.15 35.57 18.88
CA ASN A 1023 -14.83 35.51 20.32
C ASN A 1023 -13.52 34.75 20.54
N SER A 1024 -12.71 34.54 19.52
CA SER A 1024 -11.50 33.71 19.61
C SER A 1024 -10.34 34.48 20.25
N ASP A 1025 -9.33 33.79 20.95
CA ASP A 1025 -8.12 34.39 21.58
C ASP A 1025 -6.92 34.34 20.61
N VAL A 1026 -7.19 34.18 19.33
CA VAL A 1026 -6.04 33.98 18.42
C VAL A 1026 -6.20 34.93 17.23
N TYR A 1027 -5.12 35.35 16.61
CA TYR A 1027 -5.20 36.11 15.35
C TYR A 1027 -4.29 35.46 14.30
N TRP A 1028 -4.42 35.92 13.00
CA TRP A 1028 -3.70 35.23 11.89
C TRP A 1028 -2.64 36.19 11.31
N ASP A 1029 -1.43 35.71 11.33
CA ASP A 1029 -0.31 36.55 10.82
C ASP A 1029 0.25 35.91 9.55
N GLU A 1030 0.74 36.78 8.64
CA GLU A 1030 1.23 36.29 7.34
C GLU A 1030 2.70 35.82 7.44
N ILE A 1031 2.90 34.72 6.66
CA ILE A 1031 4.28 34.17 6.63
C ILE A 1031 5.11 34.97 5.62
N VAL A 1032 6.36 35.43 6.08
CA VAL A 1032 7.19 36.28 5.19
C VAL A 1032 8.31 35.42 4.60
N ALA A 1033 8.73 34.39 5.39
CA ALA A 1033 9.85 33.63 4.80
C ALA A 1033 9.97 32.27 5.51
N ILE A 1034 10.34 31.27 4.72
CA ILE A 1034 10.74 29.95 5.26
C ILE A 1034 12.11 29.59 4.68
N ILE A 1035 13.13 29.51 5.63
CA ILE A 1035 14.50 29.34 5.11
C ILE A 1035 15.11 28.08 5.76
N PRO A 1036 15.76 27.21 4.89
CA PRO A 1036 16.48 26.07 5.49
C PRO A 1036 17.57 26.54 6.46
N ASP A 1037 17.60 25.87 7.72
CA ASP A 1037 18.53 26.36 8.80
C ASP A 1037 19.36 25.19 9.32
N GLY A 1038 19.92 24.29 8.49
CA GLY A 1038 20.90 23.23 8.80
C GLY A 1038 20.29 22.16 9.72
N GLU A 1039 21.20 21.27 10.43
CA GLU A 1039 20.77 20.16 11.32
C GLU A 1039 21.04 20.54 12.79
N GLU A 1040 19.99 20.40 13.58
CA GLU A 1040 20.13 20.71 15.01
C GLU A 1040 19.35 19.67 15.84
N GLU A 1041 19.79 19.57 17.11
CA GLU A 1041 19.00 18.71 18.03
C GLU A 1041 17.59 19.27 18.24
N VAL A 1042 16.55 18.37 18.11
CA VAL A 1042 15.17 18.89 18.14
C VAL A 1042 14.42 18.22 19.30
N PHE A 1043 13.39 18.99 19.76
CA PHE A 1043 12.70 18.56 20.99
C PHE A 1043 11.19 18.61 20.78
N ASP A 1044 10.46 17.85 21.69
CA ASP A 1044 8.99 17.92 21.61
C ASP A 1044 8.40 17.79 23.02
N LEU A 1045 7.08 18.38 23.08
CA LEU A 1045 6.37 18.25 24.38
C LEU A 1045 5.04 17.53 24.18
N THR A 1046 4.71 16.91 25.40
CA THR A 1046 3.44 16.17 25.30
C THR A 1046 2.39 16.89 26.16
N VAL A 1047 1.32 17.36 25.38
CA VAL A 1047 0.18 17.99 26.09
C VAL A 1047 -1.06 17.09 25.90
N PRO A 1048 -1.53 16.43 27.00
CA PRO A 1048 -2.68 15.52 26.94
C PRO A 1048 -4.00 16.28 26.72
N HIS A 1049 -4.86 15.83 25.64
CA HIS A 1049 -6.26 16.27 25.44
C HIS A 1049 -6.33 17.32 24.33
N LEU A 1050 -5.43 18.44 24.38
CA LEU A 1050 -5.58 19.54 23.40
C LEU A 1050 -4.54 19.41 22.29
N HIS A 1051 -3.47 18.58 22.48
CA HIS A 1051 -2.44 18.09 21.53
C HIS A 1051 -1.79 19.24 20.76
N ASN A 1052 -1.82 20.48 21.30
CA ASN A 1052 -1.05 21.63 20.77
C ASN A 1052 -0.60 22.52 21.93
N PHE A 1053 0.41 23.26 21.63
CA PHE A 1053 0.85 24.22 22.67
C PHE A 1053 1.51 25.42 22.00
N VAL A 1054 1.71 26.44 22.83
CA VAL A 1054 2.25 27.70 22.26
C VAL A 1054 3.77 27.72 22.48
N ALA A 1055 4.43 27.81 21.26
CA ALA A 1055 5.90 28.00 21.31
C ALA A 1055 6.30 29.18 20.43
N ASN A 1056 7.20 30.09 21.10
CA ASN A 1056 7.62 31.35 20.44
C ASN A 1056 6.42 32.14 19.93
N ASN A 1057 5.31 31.93 20.73
CA ASN A 1057 4.06 32.69 20.48
C ASN A 1057 3.37 32.22 19.19
N ILE A 1058 3.73 31.01 18.86
CA ILE A 1058 3.06 30.38 17.70
C ILE A 1058 2.45 29.05 18.17
N ILE A 1059 1.18 28.77 17.62
CA ILE A 1059 0.53 27.50 18.04
C ILE A 1059 1.09 26.34 17.20
N VAL A 1060 1.62 25.34 17.98
CA VAL A 1060 2.29 24.22 17.27
C VAL A 1060 1.64 22.92 17.73
N HIS A 1061 1.70 21.87 16.82
CA HIS A 1061 0.96 20.62 17.06
C HIS A 1061 1.84 19.60 17.80
N ASN A 1062 1.02 18.60 18.68
CA ASN A 1062 1.64 17.46 19.39
C ASN A 1062 1.55 16.19 18.54
N SER A 1063 2.38 15.08 18.72
CA SER A 1063 2.56 13.86 17.93
C SER A 1063 1.54 12.80 18.27
N ILE A 1064 1.06 11.72 17.33
CA ILE A 1064 0.14 10.56 17.21
C ILE A 1064 0.55 9.45 18.18
N GLU A 1065 1.74 9.34 18.90
CA GLU A 1065 2.24 8.31 19.83
C GLU A 1065 1.57 8.44 21.20
N GLN A 1066 0.64 9.16 21.39
CA GLN A 1066 0.21 9.56 22.76
C GLN A 1066 -0.89 8.63 23.24
N ASP A 1067 -1.56 7.88 22.29
CA ASP A 1067 -2.75 7.14 22.74
C ASP A 1067 -2.43 5.65 22.88
N ALA A 1068 -1.06 5.28 22.42
CA ALA A 1068 -0.69 3.86 22.55
C ALA A 1068 -0.08 3.57 23.93
N ASP A 1069 -0.53 2.54 24.57
CA ASP A 1069 -0.01 2.13 25.90
C ASP A 1069 1.34 1.39 25.77
N LEU A 1070 1.57 0.70 24.64
CA LEU A 1070 2.82 -0.01 24.36
C LEU A 1070 3.18 0.12 22.87
N VAL A 1071 4.47 0.52 22.59
CA VAL A 1071 4.92 0.59 21.17
C VAL A 1071 6.10 -0.38 21.00
N ILE A 1072 5.76 -1.34 20.07
CA ILE A 1072 6.82 -2.34 19.78
C ILE A 1072 7.34 -2.10 18.35
N MET A 1073 8.74 -2.17 18.24
CA MET A 1073 9.34 -1.98 16.90
C MET A 1073 10.21 -3.19 16.56
N LEU A 1074 10.00 -3.56 15.32
CA LEU A 1074 10.75 -4.76 14.93
C LEU A 1074 11.98 -4.35 14.11
N TYR A 1075 13.13 -5.02 14.47
CA TYR A 1075 14.38 -4.71 13.74
C TYR A 1075 15.15 -6.01 13.49
N ARG A 1076 15.57 -6.13 12.28
CA ARG A 1076 16.45 -7.28 11.96
C ARG A 1076 17.75 -6.77 11.32
N ASP A 1077 18.79 -7.01 12.10
CA ASP A 1077 20.11 -6.50 11.64
C ASP A 1077 20.54 -7.19 10.34
N GLU A 1078 20.25 -8.52 10.28
CA GLU A 1078 20.65 -9.29 9.07
C GLU A 1078 20.04 -8.69 7.81
N TYR A 1079 18.96 -8.03 8.01
CA TYR A 1079 18.37 -7.37 6.82
C TYR A 1079 19.27 -6.23 6.34
N TYR A 1080 19.96 -5.47 7.14
CA TYR A 1080 20.74 -4.29 6.73
C TYR A 1080 22.23 -4.62 6.67
N SER A 1081 22.58 -5.72 7.36
CA SER A 1081 24.00 -6.12 7.37
C SER A 1081 24.09 -7.65 7.22
N PRO A 1082 24.31 -8.17 5.93
CA PRO A 1082 24.28 -9.61 5.62
C PRO A 1082 25.44 -10.36 6.29
N ASP A 1083 26.54 -9.69 6.86
CA ASP A 1083 27.67 -10.40 7.51
C ASP A 1083 27.56 -10.27 9.03
N THR A 1084 26.36 -10.00 9.55
CA THR A 1084 26.25 -9.77 11.01
C THR A 1084 26.29 -11.11 11.75
N PRO A 1085 26.99 -11.11 12.87
CA PRO A 1085 27.08 -12.31 13.72
C PRO A 1085 25.71 -12.70 14.30
N ASP A 1086 24.65 -11.84 14.08
CA ASP A 1086 23.33 -12.09 14.68
C ASP A 1086 22.34 -12.54 13.59
N ARG A 1087 22.75 -13.47 12.67
CA ARG A 1087 21.88 -13.98 11.59
C ARG A 1087 20.73 -14.80 12.18
N GLY A 1088 19.45 -14.35 11.64
CA GLY A 1088 18.29 -15.18 12.06
C GLY A 1088 17.69 -14.62 13.37
N ILE A 1089 18.36 -13.43 13.87
CA ILE A 1089 17.86 -12.87 15.14
C ILE A 1089 17.05 -11.61 14.81
N ALA A 1090 15.74 -11.66 15.28
CA ALA A 1090 14.90 -10.44 15.16
C ALA A 1090 14.80 -9.73 16.52
N GLU A 1091 15.11 -8.39 16.42
CA GLU A 1091 15.01 -7.62 17.69
C GLU A 1091 13.61 -7.02 17.81
N VAL A 1092 13.01 -7.38 18.89
CA VAL A 1092 11.73 -6.72 19.25
C VAL A 1092 12.00 -5.61 20.27
N ILE A 1093 11.89 -4.36 19.74
CA ILE A 1093 12.29 -3.20 20.56
C ILE A 1093 11.02 -2.59 21.17
N ILE A 1094 10.98 -2.65 22.52
CA ILE A 1094 9.88 -1.94 23.21
C ILE A 1094 10.25 -0.47 23.41
N ALA A 1095 9.73 0.30 22.47
CA ALA A 1095 10.14 1.73 22.41
C ALA A 1095 9.33 2.56 23.41
N LYS A 1096 8.13 2.06 23.75
CA LYS A 1096 7.30 2.77 24.76
C LYS A 1096 6.50 1.74 25.56
N HIS A 1097 6.53 2.01 26.88
CA HIS A 1097 5.73 1.17 27.79
C HIS A 1097 5.21 2.03 28.95
N ARG A 1098 3.90 2.24 29.06
CA ARG A 1098 3.31 3.17 30.05
C ARG A 1098 3.44 2.60 31.47
N ASN A 1099 3.42 1.30 31.56
CA ASN A 1099 3.32 0.69 32.90
C ASN A 1099 4.46 -0.29 33.16
N GLY A 1100 5.58 -0.16 32.31
CA GLY A 1100 6.66 -1.16 32.47
C GLY A 1100 7.95 -0.66 31.80
N PRO A 1101 9.04 -1.48 31.90
CA PRO A 1101 10.35 -1.05 31.38
C PRO A 1101 10.43 -1.15 29.85
N THR A 1102 11.19 -0.21 29.20
CA THR A 1102 11.50 -0.31 27.75
C THR A 1102 12.82 -1.07 27.55
N GLY A 1103 12.92 -1.73 26.43
CA GLY A 1103 14.18 -2.50 26.20
C GLY A 1103 14.03 -3.35 24.93
N THR A 1104 15.08 -4.09 24.61
CA THR A 1104 15.08 -4.89 23.36
C THR A 1104 15.10 -6.38 23.71
N VAL A 1105 14.17 -7.08 23.00
CA VAL A 1105 14.14 -8.54 23.16
C VAL A 1105 14.56 -9.20 21.85
N LYS A 1106 15.32 -10.27 22.01
CA LYS A 1106 15.80 -10.94 20.77
C LYS A 1106 15.04 -12.25 20.56
N LEU A 1107 14.53 -12.36 19.37
CA LEU A 1107 13.85 -13.61 19.00
C LEU A 1107 14.50 -14.23 17.76
N LEU A 1108 14.29 -15.60 17.70
CA LEU A 1108 14.79 -16.28 16.48
C LEU A 1108 13.71 -16.24 15.39
N PHE A 1109 14.08 -15.71 14.26
CA PHE A 1109 13.12 -15.71 13.13
C PHE A 1109 13.53 -16.76 12.09
N ASP A 1110 12.56 -17.72 11.93
CA ASP A 1110 12.79 -18.75 10.88
C ASP A 1110 12.05 -18.35 9.59
N PRO A 1111 12.79 -17.94 8.59
CA PRO A 1111 12.20 -17.41 7.36
C PRO A 1111 11.47 -18.49 6.55
N GLN A 1112 11.87 -19.79 6.79
CA GLN A 1112 11.24 -20.88 6.02
C GLN A 1112 9.78 -21.08 6.42
N PHE A 1113 9.42 -20.77 7.58
CA PHE A 1113 8.04 -21.04 8.07
C PHE A 1113 7.42 -19.73 8.53
N THR A 1114 8.26 -18.60 8.19
CA THR A 1114 7.76 -17.28 8.64
C THR A 1114 7.27 -17.33 10.09
N LYS A 1115 8.20 -17.97 10.93
CA LYS A 1115 7.81 -18.20 12.34
C LYS A 1115 8.87 -17.59 13.26
N PHE A 1116 8.33 -16.88 14.29
CA PHE A 1116 9.23 -16.38 15.34
C PHE A 1116 9.29 -17.39 16.49
N LYS A 1117 10.59 -17.66 16.97
CA LYS A 1117 10.74 -18.61 18.11
C LYS A 1117 11.55 -17.94 19.23
N ASN A 1118 11.39 -18.60 20.46
CA ASN A 1118 12.20 -18.12 21.60
C ASN A 1118 13.67 -18.54 21.44
N LEU A 1119 14.67 -17.72 21.79
CA LEU A 1119 16.11 -18.08 21.76
C LEU A 1119 16.45 -19.01 22.92
N ALA A 1120 16.71 -20.33 22.62
CA ALA A 1120 17.08 -21.30 23.67
C ALA A 1120 18.18 -20.73 24.59
N ARG A 1121 17.90 -20.62 25.91
CA ARG A 1121 18.94 -20.28 26.90
C ARG A 1121 20.06 -21.34 26.91
N PRO A 1122 21.40 -21.01 26.53
CA PRO A 1122 22.43 -21.99 26.87
C PRO A 1122 22.44 -22.31 28.38
N ASN A 1123 21.42 -23.17 28.92
CA ASN A 1123 21.62 -24.00 30.12
C ASN A 1123 20.66 -23.56 31.23
N ASN A 1124 19.50 -24.15 31.34
CA ASN A 1124 19.17 -24.60 32.72
C ASN A 1124 18.06 -25.66 32.66
N TYR A 1125 18.39 -27.03 32.56
CA TYR A 1125 17.82 -28.19 33.27
C TYR A 1125 16.51 -27.84 33.98
#